data_AF-A0AAW8K9H0-F1
#
_entry.id   AF-A0AAW8K9H0-F1
#
_cell.length_a   1.000
_cell.length_b   1.000
_cell.length_c   1.000
_cell.angle_alpha   90.00
_cell.angle_beta   90.00
_cell.angle_gamma   90.00
#
_symmetry.space_group_name_H-M   'P 1'
#
loop_
_entity.id
_entity.type
_entity.pdbx_description
1 polymer ?
#
loop_
_entity_poly.entity_id
_entity_poly.type
_entity_poly.pdbx_seq_one_letter_code
_entity_poly.pdbx_strand_id
1 'polypeptide(L)'
;MKTVHQVCQLQPKALEINVGDQIEQLDQIIHDTDGSEYFKKTFITDGFRNLLSKGIARLAGKSNDAIFHLKQAMGGGKTHLMVGFGLLAKDAQLRDEILSSTLYQSDFISAKIAAFNGRNNPHTYFWGEIARQLGKEKDFKEYWESGAKAPDEQAWINLFEGDEPILILLDEIPPYFHYYSTQVLGQGTIADVVTRAFSNMLTAAQKKKNVCIVVSDLEAAYDTGGKLIQRALDDATQELGRAEVSITPVNLESNEIYEILRKRLFSSLPNKNEISEIASIYAARLSEAARAKTVERSAEALASDIESTYPFHPSFKSIVALFKENEKFKQTRGLMELVSRLLKSVWESNEDIYLIGAQHFDLSIHEVREKLAEISEMRDVIARDLWDSTDSAHAQIIDLNNGNQYAKQVGSLLLTASLSTAINSVKGLTESEMLECLIAPNHQASDYRNAFVELTKSAWYLHQTQEGRNYFSHQENLTKKLQGYADKAPQNKVDELIRHRLEEMYRPITKEAYEKVLPLPEMDDADATLKSSRALLIISPDGKTPPGVVANFFRSLVNKNNILVLTGDKSSIASIEKAARHVYAVAKADNEIAGSHPQRKELDEKKAQYEQDFQTTVLSVFDKLLFPGNNRGEDVLRPKALDNTYPSNEAYNGERQVVKTLTSDPIKLYTQITENFDALRARAESLLFGTLDEVRKTDLLDKMKQKTQMPWIPNRGFDQLAIEAYQRGVWEDLGNGYITKKPKPKTTEVIISEDSSPDDAGTVRLRIDVANAGNSPRIYYAEDGDVSQSSPVLSDNTLATKALKVQFLAVDPTGKNLTGDPTTWKNHLTLRNRFDEISRTVELFVAPRGSIKYTLDGSEARNGETYTAPIQLSDEETTVYVFAECEGLEEKRNFTFAASGSKEIPIIKDKPAILVSSSPKRMDSSAKTYEGLNIAKDKGIKFEQVSLMVGSAPKVIHMSLGEMKISAEFIETALAHLQTLLSPEAPVVMTFKKAYTQTGHDLEQFTRQLGIEIGSGEVEQQ
;
A
#
# COMPACT_ATOMS: atom_id res chain seq x y z
N MET A 1 -6.21 11.82 56.00
CA MET A 1 -5.04 10.94 55.80
C MET A 1 -3.80 11.79 55.94
N LYS A 2 -2.78 11.34 56.69
CA LYS A 2 -1.57 12.13 56.88
C LYS A 2 -0.57 11.85 55.75
N THR A 3 0.07 12.89 55.24
CA THR A 3 1.10 12.76 54.18
C THR A 3 2.42 12.28 54.77
N VAL A 4 3.33 11.79 53.93
CA VAL A 4 4.67 11.34 54.37
C VAL A 4 5.43 12.47 55.08
N HIS A 5 5.25 13.72 54.65
CA HIS A 5 5.79 14.92 55.30
C HIS A 5 5.36 15.09 56.76
N GLN A 6 4.13 14.69 57.07
CA GLN A 6 3.54 14.88 58.41
C GLN A 6 3.94 13.78 59.39
N VAL A 7 4.29 12.59 58.89
CA VAL A 7 4.50 11.39 59.73
C VAL A 7 5.92 10.83 59.71
N CYS A 8 6.73 11.20 58.72
CA CYS A 8 8.12 10.77 58.62
C CYS A 8 9.07 11.94 58.90
N GLN A 9 10.14 11.69 59.66
CA GLN A 9 11.20 12.66 59.89
C GLN A 9 12.49 12.16 59.24
N LEU A 10 13.15 13.02 58.46
CA LEU A 10 14.40 12.70 57.78
C LEU A 10 15.61 12.79 58.71
N GLN A 11 16.61 11.95 58.45
CA GLN A 11 17.94 12.09 59.05
C GLN A 11 18.62 13.38 58.56
N PRO A 12 19.52 13.99 59.38
CA PRO A 12 20.36 15.08 58.91
C PRO A 12 21.13 14.69 57.66
N LYS A 13 21.13 15.56 56.64
CA LYS A 13 21.76 15.35 55.31
C LYS A 13 21.13 14.28 54.42
N ALA A 14 19.94 13.75 54.74
CA ALA A 14 19.25 12.76 53.89
C ALA A 14 18.96 13.27 52.45
N LEU A 15 18.84 14.59 52.25
CA LEU A 15 18.57 15.23 50.96
C LEU A 15 19.85 15.60 50.17
N GLU A 16 21.01 15.61 50.84
CA GLU A 16 22.29 16.10 50.31
C GLU A 16 23.33 14.98 50.21
N ILE A 17 22.88 13.73 50.07
CA ILE A 17 23.79 12.60 49.96
C ILE A 17 24.55 12.74 48.63
N ASN A 18 25.82 13.09 48.75
CA ASN A 18 26.83 13.01 47.70
C ASN A 18 27.84 11.99 48.18
N VAL A 19 27.71 10.75 47.73
CA VAL A 19 28.73 9.78 48.06
C VAL A 19 29.84 10.04 47.06
N GLY A 20 30.83 10.84 47.46
CA GLY A 20 32.12 11.01 46.78
C GLY A 20 33.12 9.99 47.32
N ASP A 21 34.11 9.61 46.52
CA ASP A 21 35.07 8.54 46.81
C ASP A 21 35.94 8.83 48.04
N GLN A 22 35.49 8.39 49.22
CA GLN A 22 36.25 8.44 50.47
C GLN A 22 36.20 7.08 51.17
N ILE A 23 36.95 6.11 50.66
CA ILE A 23 37.37 4.93 51.44
C ILE A 23 38.81 4.62 51.01
N GLU A 24 39.76 5.48 51.36
CA GLU A 24 41.16 5.25 50.97
C GLU A 24 41.94 4.41 51.99
N GLN A 25 41.47 4.23 53.25
CA GLN A 25 42.17 3.41 54.26
C GLN A 25 41.20 2.68 55.22
N LEU A 26 41.02 1.37 55.02
CA LEU A 26 40.05 0.52 55.74
C LEU A 26 40.45 0.27 57.20
N ASP A 27 41.76 0.20 57.46
CA ASP A 27 42.37 0.13 58.78
C ASP A 27 42.09 1.41 59.59
N GLN A 28 42.35 2.60 59.03
CA GLN A 28 42.06 3.87 59.69
C GLN A 28 40.58 3.98 60.07
N ILE A 29 39.68 3.57 59.18
CA ILE A 29 38.24 3.61 59.42
C ILE A 29 37.86 2.72 60.62
N ILE A 30 38.41 1.52 60.78
CA ILE A 30 38.12 0.65 61.92
C ILE A 30 38.69 1.24 63.24
N HIS A 31 39.75 2.03 63.16
CA HIS A 31 40.34 2.67 64.34
C HIS A 31 39.63 3.97 64.75
N ASP A 32 39.14 4.76 63.79
CA ASP A 32 38.61 6.11 64.01
C ASP A 32 37.07 6.18 64.07
N THR A 33 36.35 5.11 63.71
CA THR A 33 34.88 5.08 63.69
C THR A 33 34.29 4.68 65.05
N ASP A 34 33.32 5.47 65.54
CA ASP A 34 32.46 5.08 66.67
C ASP A 34 31.51 3.95 66.26
N GLY A 35 31.67 2.79 66.89
CA GLY A 35 30.86 1.60 66.59
C GLY A 35 29.37 1.75 66.91
N SER A 36 29.00 2.46 67.98
CA SER A 36 27.59 2.66 68.32
C SER A 36 26.90 3.58 67.32
N GLU A 37 27.57 4.64 66.84
CA GLU A 37 27.03 5.48 65.76
C GLU A 37 26.92 4.72 64.44
N TYR A 38 27.90 3.86 64.15
CA TYR A 38 27.90 3.02 62.96
C TYR A 38 26.67 2.10 62.91
N PHE A 39 26.41 1.36 64.00
CA PHE A 39 25.29 0.41 64.04
C PHE A 39 23.92 1.08 64.17
N LYS A 40 23.82 2.32 64.68
CA LYS A 40 22.57 3.10 64.62
C LYS A 40 22.07 3.35 63.20
N LYS A 41 22.99 3.52 62.25
CA LYS A 41 22.71 3.77 60.82
C LYS A 41 22.84 2.53 59.93
N THR A 42 23.15 1.37 60.53
CA THR A 42 23.39 0.12 59.80
C THR A 42 22.28 -0.88 60.08
N PHE A 43 21.65 -1.37 59.02
CA PHE A 43 20.73 -2.50 59.10
C PHE A 43 21.52 -3.81 58.95
N ILE A 44 21.33 -4.76 59.87
CA ILE A 44 21.99 -6.07 59.81
C ILE A 44 21.20 -6.96 58.86
N THR A 45 21.65 -7.01 57.61
CA THR A 45 21.14 -7.93 56.58
C THR A 45 21.40 -9.39 56.94
N ASP A 46 20.69 -10.31 56.31
CA ASP A 46 20.86 -11.75 56.48
C ASP A 46 22.27 -12.19 56.06
N GLY A 47 22.82 -11.60 55.00
CA GLY A 47 24.21 -11.79 54.58
C GLY A 47 25.21 -11.36 55.67
N PHE A 48 24.99 -10.19 56.27
CA PHE A 48 25.85 -9.70 57.35
C PHE A 48 25.68 -10.56 58.62
N ARG A 49 24.45 -10.96 58.97
CA ARG A 49 24.18 -11.87 60.09
C ARG A 49 24.88 -13.22 59.93
N ASN A 50 24.92 -13.76 58.71
CA ASN A 50 25.65 -15.01 58.43
C ASN A 50 27.17 -14.83 58.57
N LEU A 51 27.73 -13.73 58.05
CA LEU A 51 29.15 -13.38 58.25
C LEU A 51 29.49 -13.25 59.75
N LEU A 52 28.69 -12.51 60.51
CA LEU A 52 28.92 -12.28 61.93
C LEU A 52 28.81 -13.57 62.74
N SER A 53 27.75 -14.36 62.55
CA SER A 53 27.55 -15.58 63.33
C SER A 53 28.67 -16.61 63.12
N LYS A 54 29.07 -16.86 61.87
CA LYS A 54 30.15 -17.80 61.56
C LYS A 54 31.54 -17.24 61.85
N GLY A 55 31.76 -15.96 61.55
CA GLY A 55 33.04 -15.28 61.77
C GLY A 55 33.36 -15.13 63.26
N ILE A 56 32.39 -14.79 64.10
CA ILE A 56 32.55 -14.74 65.56
C ILE A 56 32.81 -16.13 66.12
N ALA A 57 32.05 -17.15 65.67
CA ALA A 57 32.31 -18.54 66.06
C ALA A 57 33.73 -19.00 65.67
N ARG A 58 34.25 -18.52 64.53
CA ARG A 58 35.63 -18.77 64.10
C ARG A 58 36.64 -18.09 65.01
N LEU A 59 36.49 -16.81 65.31
CA LEU A 59 37.37 -16.08 66.22
C LEU A 59 37.37 -16.68 67.63
N ALA A 60 36.23 -17.20 68.09
CA ALA A 60 36.09 -17.94 69.35
C ALA A 60 36.72 -19.36 69.35
N GLY A 61 37.23 -19.83 68.21
CA GLY A 61 37.78 -21.19 68.10
C GLY A 61 36.75 -22.30 68.07
N LYS A 62 35.48 -21.99 67.77
CA LYS A 62 34.33 -22.93 67.76
C LYS A 62 33.87 -23.32 66.35
N SER A 63 34.44 -22.73 65.31
CA SER A 63 34.12 -23.01 63.90
C SER A 63 35.34 -23.42 63.09
N ASN A 64 35.11 -24.28 62.09
CA ASN A 64 36.10 -24.68 61.08
C ASN A 64 36.09 -23.75 59.85
N ASP A 65 35.10 -22.86 59.74
CA ASP A 65 34.97 -21.89 58.63
C ASP A 65 35.98 -20.76 58.82
N ALA A 66 37.12 -20.82 58.13
CA ALA A 66 38.21 -19.86 58.29
C ALA A 66 38.20 -18.73 57.26
N ILE A 67 37.64 -18.98 56.08
CA ILE A 67 37.74 -18.11 54.91
C ILE A 67 36.33 -17.72 54.48
N PHE A 68 36.05 -16.42 54.51
CA PHE A 68 34.79 -15.82 54.08
C PHE A 68 35.02 -15.01 52.82
N HIS A 69 34.38 -15.40 51.74
CA HIS A 69 34.48 -14.70 50.47
C HIS A 69 33.23 -13.85 50.28
N LEU A 70 33.39 -12.53 50.35
CA LEU A 70 32.34 -11.56 50.05
C LEU A 70 32.17 -11.48 48.54
N LYS A 71 31.28 -12.33 48.03
CA LYS A 71 30.86 -12.30 46.63
C LYS A 71 30.23 -10.95 46.33
N GLN A 72 30.30 -10.58 45.06
CA GLN A 72 29.67 -9.36 44.59
C GLN A 72 28.15 -9.46 44.77
N ALA A 73 27.64 -8.85 45.85
CA ALA A 73 26.31 -8.30 45.87
C ALA A 73 26.40 -6.87 45.35
N MET A 74 25.30 -6.44 44.78
CA MET A 74 25.23 -5.27 43.96
C MET A 74 25.82 -4.00 44.60
N GLY A 75 26.99 -3.55 44.13
CA GLY A 75 27.62 -2.25 44.35
C GLY A 75 27.53 -1.66 45.76
N GLY A 76 28.61 -1.75 46.54
CA GLY A 76 28.75 -1.07 47.84
C GLY A 76 28.13 -1.86 49.00
N GLY A 77 28.97 -2.22 49.97
CA GLY A 77 28.54 -2.99 51.14
C GLY A 77 29.61 -3.95 51.65
N LYS A 78 30.53 -4.42 50.81
CA LYS A 78 31.63 -5.32 51.23
C LYS A 78 32.52 -4.68 52.28
N THR A 79 33.09 -3.52 51.96
CA THR A 79 33.87 -2.71 52.91
C THR A 79 33.05 -2.35 54.15
N HIS A 80 31.75 -2.05 54.01
CA HIS A 80 30.85 -1.78 55.13
C HIS A 80 30.67 -3.03 56.03
N LEU A 81 30.52 -4.22 55.46
CA LEU A 81 30.46 -5.46 56.23
C LEU A 81 31.80 -5.75 56.93
N MET A 82 32.92 -5.53 56.24
CA MET A 82 34.27 -5.71 56.80
C MET A 82 34.55 -4.75 57.95
N VAL A 83 34.22 -3.47 57.81
CA VAL A 83 34.34 -2.45 58.86
C VAL A 83 33.44 -2.81 60.05
N GLY A 84 32.17 -3.14 59.80
CA GLY A 84 31.25 -3.52 60.87
C GLY A 84 31.69 -4.78 61.61
N PHE A 85 32.21 -5.79 60.90
CA PHE A 85 32.77 -6.98 61.53
C PHE A 85 34.05 -6.68 62.31
N GLY A 86 34.94 -5.82 61.78
CA GLY A 86 36.14 -5.35 62.49
C GLY A 86 35.81 -4.62 63.79
N LEU A 87 34.84 -3.71 63.77
CA LEU A 87 34.38 -2.98 64.97
C LEU A 87 33.86 -3.95 66.05
N LEU A 88 33.04 -4.93 65.66
CA LEU A 88 32.52 -5.95 66.60
C LEU A 88 33.59 -6.94 67.06
N ALA A 89 34.60 -7.25 66.24
CA ALA A 89 35.70 -8.13 66.63
C ALA A 89 36.66 -7.44 67.63
N LYS A 90 36.80 -6.12 67.55
CA LYS A 90 37.67 -5.32 68.42
C LYS A 90 37.02 -5.02 69.78
N ASP A 91 35.71 -4.77 69.81
CA ASP A 91 34.98 -4.28 70.99
C ASP A 91 33.95 -5.30 71.50
N ALA A 92 34.20 -5.86 72.70
CA ALA A 92 33.31 -6.81 73.34
C ALA A 92 31.97 -6.18 73.78
N GLN A 93 31.96 -4.93 74.26
CA GLN A 93 30.74 -4.29 74.75
C GLN A 93 29.78 -3.99 73.61
N LEU A 94 30.31 -3.44 72.51
CA LEU A 94 29.53 -3.22 71.29
C LEU A 94 28.99 -4.54 70.75
N ARG A 95 29.80 -5.60 70.80
CA ARG A 95 29.39 -6.94 70.37
C ARG A 95 28.27 -7.53 71.22
N ASP A 96 28.33 -7.38 72.54
CA ASP A 96 27.26 -7.79 73.46
C ASP A 96 25.96 -7.02 73.17
N GLU A 97 26.04 -5.70 72.91
CA GLU A 97 24.88 -4.85 72.63
C GLU A 97 24.20 -5.24 71.30
N ILE A 98 24.98 -5.38 70.24
CA ILE A 98 24.47 -5.59 68.87
C ILE A 98 24.15 -7.06 68.59
N LEU A 99 24.92 -8.00 69.16
CA LEU A 99 24.83 -9.44 68.89
C LEU A 99 24.40 -10.27 70.12
N SER A 100 23.57 -9.70 71.00
CA SER A 100 23.08 -10.34 72.23
C SER A 100 22.50 -11.77 72.06
N SER A 101 22.02 -12.13 70.87
CA SER A 101 21.46 -13.46 70.54
C SER A 101 22.42 -14.40 69.80
N THR A 102 23.66 -13.99 69.51
CA THR A 102 24.62 -14.77 68.72
C THR A 102 25.48 -15.68 69.61
N LEU A 103 25.70 -16.93 69.18
CA LEU A 103 26.51 -17.90 69.91
C LEU A 103 28.00 -17.48 69.97
N TYR A 104 28.67 -17.77 71.08
CA TYR A 104 30.12 -17.59 71.31
C TYR A 104 30.62 -16.14 71.26
N GLN A 105 29.72 -15.16 71.29
CA GLN A 105 30.09 -13.75 71.16
C GLN A 105 30.90 -13.23 72.37
N SER A 106 30.75 -13.82 73.55
CA SER A 106 31.56 -13.49 74.75
C SER A 106 32.80 -14.38 74.95
N ASP A 107 33.10 -15.32 74.03
CA ASP A 107 34.19 -16.30 74.20
C ASP A 107 35.60 -15.73 73.95
N PHE A 108 35.70 -14.47 73.51
CA PHE A 108 36.96 -13.71 73.40
C PHE A 108 36.74 -12.23 73.71
N ILE A 109 37.78 -11.51 74.14
CA ILE A 109 37.68 -10.08 74.49
C ILE A 109 37.84 -9.21 73.24
N SER A 110 38.94 -9.36 72.52
CA SER A 110 39.27 -8.58 71.34
C SER A 110 40.09 -9.42 70.36
N ALA A 111 39.95 -9.15 69.06
CA ALA A 111 40.75 -9.76 68.00
C ALA A 111 41.81 -8.77 67.49
N LYS A 112 42.99 -9.28 67.12
CA LYS A 112 43.96 -8.52 66.33
C LYS A 112 43.47 -8.40 64.89
N ILE A 113 43.43 -7.17 64.38
CA ILE A 113 42.91 -6.88 63.04
C ILE A 113 44.05 -6.49 62.14
N ALA A 114 44.12 -7.12 60.96
CA ALA A 114 44.96 -6.68 59.86
C ALA A 114 44.09 -6.44 58.63
N ALA A 115 44.17 -5.27 58.01
CA ALA A 115 43.43 -4.91 56.80
C ALA A 115 44.38 -4.54 55.66
N PHE A 116 44.05 -4.98 54.45
CA PHE A 116 44.81 -4.65 53.24
C PHE A 116 43.85 -4.32 52.10
N ASN A 117 44.07 -3.17 51.44
CA ASN A 117 43.33 -2.76 50.24
C ASN A 117 44.17 -3.06 49.00
N GLY A 118 43.63 -3.84 48.06
CA GLY A 118 44.36 -4.25 46.85
C GLY A 118 44.60 -3.14 45.83
N ARG A 119 44.10 -1.92 46.04
CA ARG A 119 44.56 -0.74 45.29
C ARG A 119 45.93 -0.25 45.75
N ASN A 120 46.38 -0.65 46.93
CA ASN A 120 47.66 -0.26 47.48
C ASN A 120 48.77 -1.18 46.95
N ASN A 121 49.92 -0.60 46.60
CA ASN A 121 51.08 -1.33 46.10
C ASN A 121 52.32 -1.08 46.99
N PRO A 122 52.32 -1.53 48.26
CA PRO A 122 53.44 -1.30 49.15
C PRO A 122 54.68 -2.08 48.70
N HIS A 123 55.88 -1.51 48.94
CA HIS A 123 57.16 -2.19 48.69
C HIS A 123 57.34 -3.49 49.50
N THR A 124 56.60 -3.63 50.60
CA THR A 124 56.60 -4.82 51.46
C THR A 124 55.60 -5.88 51.03
N TYR A 125 54.85 -5.65 49.93
CA TYR A 125 53.71 -6.45 49.49
C TYR A 125 52.62 -6.60 50.57
N PHE A 126 51.51 -7.28 50.25
CA PHE A 126 50.41 -7.45 51.20
C PHE A 126 50.84 -8.20 52.48
N TRP A 127 51.77 -9.16 52.38
CA TRP A 127 52.21 -9.96 53.53
C TRP A 127 53.04 -9.16 54.53
N GLY A 128 53.88 -8.24 54.06
CA GLY A 128 54.63 -7.37 54.97
C GLY A 128 53.72 -6.36 55.68
N GLU A 129 52.68 -5.89 55.00
CA GLU A 129 51.67 -5.02 55.61
C GLU A 129 50.87 -5.74 56.70
N ILE A 130 50.39 -6.96 56.43
CA ILE A 130 49.73 -7.79 57.44
C ILE A 130 50.65 -8.07 58.62
N ALA A 131 51.91 -8.46 58.37
CA ALA A 131 52.87 -8.72 59.43
C ALA A 131 53.14 -7.47 60.29
N ARG A 132 53.19 -6.28 59.69
CA ARG A 132 53.33 -5.00 60.41
C ARG A 132 52.12 -4.72 61.30
N GLN A 133 50.90 -4.84 60.78
CA GLN A 133 49.68 -4.59 61.54
C GLN A 133 49.47 -5.58 62.69
N LEU A 134 49.96 -6.81 62.55
CA LEU A 134 50.00 -7.81 63.62
C LEU A 134 51.17 -7.64 64.61
N GLY A 135 52.07 -6.67 64.37
CA GLY A 135 53.22 -6.38 65.23
C GLY A 135 54.42 -7.32 65.07
N LYS A 136 54.46 -8.11 63.99
CA LYS A 136 55.46 -9.16 63.70
C LYS A 136 56.24 -8.90 62.39
N GLU A 137 56.42 -7.63 61.99
CA GLU A 137 57.09 -7.26 60.72
C GLU A 137 58.49 -7.87 60.56
N LYS A 138 59.24 -8.00 61.66
CA LYS A 138 60.61 -8.56 61.66
C LYS A 138 60.66 -9.98 61.13
N ASP A 139 59.62 -10.77 61.35
CA ASP A 139 59.57 -12.19 61.00
C ASP A 139 59.43 -12.40 59.49
N PHE A 140 58.95 -11.38 58.76
CA PHE A 140 58.69 -11.49 57.32
C PHE A 140 59.68 -10.70 56.45
N LYS A 141 60.64 -10.00 57.06
CA LYS A 141 61.59 -9.08 56.38
C LYS A 141 62.32 -9.72 55.18
N GLU A 142 62.71 -10.99 55.32
CA GLU A 142 63.42 -11.74 54.27
C GLU A 142 62.63 -11.92 52.97
N TYR A 143 61.30 -11.79 53.01
CA TYR A 143 60.41 -12.09 51.89
C TYR A 143 60.20 -10.92 50.92
N TRP A 144 60.72 -9.73 51.25
CA TRP A 144 60.69 -8.55 50.37
C TRP A 144 62.02 -7.81 50.24
N GLU A 145 62.95 -7.94 51.21
CA GLU A 145 64.24 -7.21 51.16
C GLU A 145 65.15 -7.60 49.99
N SER A 146 65.10 -8.86 49.54
CA SER A 146 65.91 -9.38 48.44
C SER A 146 65.09 -9.67 47.18
N GLY A 147 63.96 -8.96 47.01
CA GLY A 147 62.98 -9.20 45.94
C GLY A 147 61.78 -10.03 46.40
N ALA A 148 60.77 -10.14 45.54
CA ALA A 148 59.53 -10.86 45.85
C ALA A 148 59.80 -12.36 46.08
N LYS A 149 59.70 -12.82 47.32
CA LYS A 149 59.78 -14.23 47.69
C LYS A 149 58.53 -14.58 48.48
N ALA A 150 57.66 -15.44 47.93
CA ALA A 150 56.43 -15.82 48.61
C ALA A 150 56.74 -16.52 49.95
N PRO A 151 56.19 -16.05 51.08
CA PRO A 151 56.24 -16.78 52.34
C PRO A 151 55.62 -18.17 52.18
N ASP A 152 56.26 -19.18 52.77
CA ASP A 152 55.71 -20.54 52.80
C ASP A 152 54.62 -20.67 53.86
N GLU A 153 53.93 -21.81 53.87
CA GLU A 153 52.85 -22.06 54.83
C GLU A 153 53.35 -22.00 56.29
N GLN A 154 54.56 -22.49 56.56
CA GLN A 154 55.11 -22.50 57.91
C GLN A 154 55.38 -21.08 58.43
N ALA A 155 55.86 -20.18 57.58
CA ALA A 155 56.02 -18.77 57.92
C ALA A 155 54.69 -18.13 58.35
N TRP A 156 53.59 -18.42 57.64
CA TRP A 156 52.25 -17.96 58.02
C TRP A 156 51.75 -18.60 59.32
N ILE A 157 52.01 -19.89 59.54
CA ILE A 157 51.67 -20.58 60.80
C ILE A 157 52.38 -19.94 62.01
N ASN A 158 53.64 -19.54 61.84
CA ASN A 158 54.43 -18.85 62.86
C ASN A 158 53.90 -17.41 63.08
N LEU A 159 53.53 -16.72 62.00
CA LEU A 159 52.90 -15.39 62.10
C LEU A 159 51.60 -15.45 62.91
N PHE A 160 50.77 -16.47 62.65
CA PHE A 160 49.49 -16.70 63.34
C PHE A 160 49.62 -17.43 64.68
N GLU A 161 50.83 -17.65 65.18
CA GLU A 161 51.04 -18.34 66.44
C GLU A 161 50.61 -17.48 67.64
N GLY A 162 49.78 -18.07 68.50
CA GLY A 162 49.16 -17.46 69.68
C GLY A 162 47.72 -17.96 69.90
N ASP A 163 47.17 -17.69 71.09
CA ASP A 163 45.75 -17.95 71.41
C ASP A 163 44.85 -16.74 71.15
N GLU A 164 45.43 -15.57 70.85
CA GLU A 164 44.68 -14.35 70.49
C GLU A 164 43.99 -14.51 69.13
N PRO A 165 42.68 -14.22 69.00
CA PRO A 165 41.99 -14.28 67.72
C PRO A 165 42.54 -13.27 66.72
N ILE A 166 42.65 -13.67 65.45
CA ILE A 166 43.16 -12.82 64.36
C ILE A 166 42.08 -12.69 63.27
N LEU A 167 41.75 -11.46 62.91
CA LEU A 167 40.87 -11.13 61.80
C LEU A 167 41.68 -10.43 60.70
N ILE A 168 41.72 -11.03 59.51
CA ILE A 168 42.37 -10.45 58.33
C ILE A 168 41.29 -10.02 57.34
N LEU A 169 41.31 -8.75 56.94
CA LEU A 169 40.35 -8.10 56.06
C LEU A 169 41.05 -7.70 54.75
N LEU A 170 40.77 -8.42 53.67
CA LEU A 170 41.37 -8.20 52.36
C LEU A 170 40.34 -7.58 51.42
N ASP A 171 40.40 -6.27 51.23
CA ASP A 171 39.43 -5.53 50.41
C ASP A 171 39.98 -5.26 49.01
N GLU A 172 39.11 -5.37 48.01
CA GLU A 172 39.41 -5.01 46.62
C GLU A 172 40.73 -5.61 46.08
N ILE A 173 40.91 -6.93 46.26
CA ILE A 173 42.17 -7.61 45.93
C ILE A 173 42.49 -7.78 44.42
N PRO A 174 41.53 -7.88 43.47
CA PRO A 174 41.87 -8.13 42.05
C PRO A 174 42.79 -7.10 41.38
N PRO A 175 42.65 -5.77 41.60
CA PRO A 175 43.59 -4.77 41.10
C PRO A 175 45.04 -5.07 41.48
N TYR A 176 45.29 -5.57 42.69
CA TYR A 176 46.63 -5.92 43.18
C TYR A 176 47.25 -7.03 42.32
N PHE A 177 46.50 -8.12 42.11
CA PHE A 177 46.94 -9.25 41.30
C PHE A 177 47.13 -8.87 39.83
N HIS A 178 46.23 -8.04 39.30
CA HIS A 178 46.36 -7.55 37.93
C HIS A 178 47.58 -6.65 37.74
N TYR A 179 47.86 -5.75 38.69
CA TYR A 179 49.07 -4.91 38.65
C TYR A 179 50.34 -5.77 38.58
N TYR A 180 50.46 -6.79 39.43
CA TYR A 180 51.64 -7.66 39.44
C TYR A 180 51.68 -8.70 38.30
N SER A 181 50.57 -8.94 37.59
CA SER A 181 50.59 -9.83 36.41
C SER A 181 51.31 -9.19 35.23
N THR A 182 51.42 -7.85 35.24
CA THR A 182 52.21 -7.09 34.25
C THR A 182 53.72 -7.12 34.53
N GLN A 183 54.15 -7.59 35.70
CA GLN A 183 55.56 -7.60 36.12
C GLN A 183 56.16 -8.99 36.00
N VAL A 184 57.13 -9.14 35.10
CA VAL A 184 57.80 -10.42 34.81
C VAL A 184 58.88 -10.72 35.85
N LEU A 185 58.94 -11.97 36.31
CA LEU A 185 59.96 -12.49 37.21
C LEU A 185 60.41 -13.88 36.73
N GLY A 186 61.58 -13.95 36.09
CA GLY A 186 62.09 -15.20 35.52
C GLY A 186 61.21 -15.72 34.37
N GLN A 187 60.72 -16.95 34.49
CA GLN A 187 59.77 -17.57 33.53
C GLN A 187 58.29 -17.31 33.87
N GLY A 188 58.00 -16.65 34.99
CA GLY A 188 56.64 -16.29 35.42
C GLY A 188 56.50 -14.80 35.70
N THR A 189 55.54 -14.45 36.55
CA THR A 189 55.22 -13.09 36.96
C THR A 189 55.31 -12.92 38.47
N ILE A 190 55.39 -11.69 38.95
CA ILE A 190 55.26 -11.41 40.40
C ILE A 190 53.87 -11.83 40.90
N ALA A 191 52.84 -11.77 40.05
CA ALA A 191 51.51 -12.28 40.39
C ALA A 191 51.53 -13.78 40.75
N ASP A 192 52.38 -14.61 40.15
CA ASP A 192 52.50 -16.02 40.53
C ASP A 192 53.06 -16.18 41.95
N VAL A 193 54.03 -15.33 42.33
CA VAL A 193 54.59 -15.26 43.69
C VAL A 193 53.52 -14.82 44.69
N VAL A 194 52.76 -13.77 44.35
CA VAL A 194 51.65 -13.26 45.17
C VAL A 194 50.56 -14.32 45.33
N THR A 195 50.19 -15.02 44.25
CA THR A 195 49.21 -16.12 44.27
C THR A 195 49.64 -17.23 45.21
N ARG A 196 50.91 -17.63 45.16
CA ARG A 196 51.46 -18.63 46.07
C ARG A 196 51.46 -18.16 47.53
N ALA A 197 51.88 -16.92 47.78
CA ALA A 197 51.87 -16.33 49.13
C ALA A 197 50.45 -16.29 49.71
N PHE A 198 49.47 -15.94 48.87
CA PHE A 198 48.06 -15.85 49.24
C PHE A 198 47.48 -17.23 49.54
N SER A 199 47.70 -18.23 48.67
CA SER A 199 47.27 -19.61 48.90
C SER A 199 47.86 -20.17 50.20
N ASN A 200 49.18 -20.01 50.42
CA ASN A 200 49.84 -20.43 51.66
C ASN A 200 49.26 -19.78 52.92
N MET A 201 48.86 -18.50 52.84
CA MET A 201 48.20 -17.80 53.95
C MET A 201 46.83 -18.41 54.26
N LEU A 202 46.03 -18.70 53.23
CA LEU A 202 44.71 -19.32 53.37
C LEU A 202 44.82 -20.71 54.00
N THR A 203 45.74 -21.55 53.52
CA THR A 203 46.00 -22.90 54.08
C THR A 203 46.45 -22.81 55.55
N ALA A 204 47.37 -21.89 55.87
CA ALA A 204 47.82 -21.67 57.25
C ALA A 204 46.70 -21.19 58.18
N ALA A 205 45.83 -20.30 57.71
CA ALA A 205 44.68 -19.82 58.47
C ALA A 205 43.70 -20.95 58.80
N GLN A 206 43.45 -21.90 57.89
CA GLN A 206 42.59 -23.06 58.14
C GLN A 206 43.14 -24.01 59.20
N LYS A 207 44.47 -24.14 59.34
CA LYS A 207 45.14 -24.99 60.35
C LYS A 207 45.10 -24.41 61.77
N LYS A 208 44.90 -23.09 61.92
CA LYS A 208 44.68 -22.45 63.22
C LYS A 208 43.20 -22.53 63.61
N LYS A 209 42.86 -22.40 64.90
CA LYS A 209 41.46 -22.47 65.37
C LYS A 209 40.75 -21.11 65.35
N ASN A 210 41.50 -20.02 65.47
CA ASN A 210 41.05 -18.65 65.81
C ASN A 210 41.49 -17.59 64.78
N VAL A 211 41.83 -18.00 63.55
CA VAL A 211 42.18 -17.09 62.44
C VAL A 211 41.02 -17.04 61.45
N CYS A 212 40.52 -15.84 61.19
CA CYS A 212 39.43 -15.56 60.27
C CYS A 212 39.92 -14.63 59.16
N ILE A 213 39.70 -15.01 57.90
CA ILE A 213 40.06 -14.20 56.73
C ILE A 213 38.78 -13.84 55.98
N VAL A 214 38.56 -12.55 55.73
CA VAL A 214 37.47 -12.04 54.89
C VAL A 214 38.07 -11.43 53.64
N VAL A 215 37.70 -11.95 52.48
CA VAL A 215 38.20 -11.51 51.17
C VAL A 215 37.07 -10.90 50.36
N SER A 216 37.34 -9.75 49.75
CA SER A 216 36.40 -8.98 48.93
C SER A 216 36.92 -8.90 47.49
N ASP A 217 36.04 -9.22 46.54
CA ASP A 217 36.27 -9.15 45.10
C ASP A 217 35.84 -7.79 44.49
N LEU A 218 36.44 -7.36 43.38
CA LEU A 218 36.13 -6.13 42.63
C LEU A 218 35.70 -6.46 41.18
N GLU A 219 34.91 -5.59 40.56
CA GLU A 219 34.25 -5.75 39.24
C GLU A 219 35.05 -6.40 38.07
N ALA A 220 34.29 -6.78 37.04
CA ALA A 220 34.65 -7.37 35.74
C ALA A 220 35.78 -6.70 34.92
N ALA A 221 36.37 -5.58 35.37
CA ALA A 221 37.49 -4.92 34.71
C ALA A 221 38.83 -5.68 34.87
N TYR A 222 38.92 -6.60 35.84
CA TYR A 222 40.15 -7.33 36.18
C TYR A 222 39.99 -8.85 36.08
N ASP A 223 39.44 -9.36 34.98
CA ASP A 223 39.21 -10.80 34.74
C ASP A 223 40.48 -11.65 34.95
N THR A 224 41.66 -11.12 34.62
CA THR A 224 42.95 -11.77 34.92
C THR A 224 43.26 -11.85 36.41
N GLY A 225 42.98 -10.80 37.18
CA GLY A 225 43.20 -10.76 38.62
C GLY A 225 42.22 -11.65 39.38
N GLY A 226 40.94 -11.63 39.01
CA GLY A 226 39.90 -12.48 39.60
C GLY A 226 40.18 -13.98 39.40
N LYS A 227 40.65 -14.38 38.21
CA LYS A 227 41.08 -15.76 37.92
C LYS A 227 42.21 -16.25 38.82
N LEU A 228 43.16 -15.38 39.15
CA LEU A 228 44.27 -15.73 40.04
C LEU A 228 43.81 -15.92 41.50
N ILE A 229 42.86 -15.10 41.97
CA ILE A 229 42.26 -15.27 43.30
C ILE A 229 41.46 -16.56 43.36
N GLN A 230 40.60 -16.82 42.37
CA GLN A 230 39.83 -18.07 42.30
C GLN A 230 40.75 -19.29 42.28
N ARG A 231 41.83 -19.24 41.49
CA ARG A 231 42.85 -20.29 41.49
C ARG A 231 43.47 -20.51 42.88
N ALA A 232 43.84 -19.44 43.59
CA ALA A 232 44.42 -19.56 44.92
C ALA A 232 43.43 -20.11 45.96
N LEU A 233 42.15 -19.76 45.85
CA LEU A 233 41.06 -20.28 46.68
C LEU A 233 40.79 -21.77 46.38
N ASP A 234 40.78 -22.16 45.11
CA ASP A 234 40.65 -23.54 44.66
C ASP A 234 41.83 -24.40 45.13
N ASP A 235 43.06 -23.91 44.99
CA ASP A 235 44.29 -24.57 45.45
C ASP A 235 44.22 -24.83 46.96
N ALA A 236 43.85 -23.81 47.76
CA ALA A 236 43.69 -23.95 49.21
C ALA A 236 42.54 -24.91 49.60
N THR A 237 41.47 -24.95 48.80
CA THR A 237 40.32 -25.86 49.01
C THR A 237 40.71 -27.31 48.72
N GLN A 238 41.48 -27.55 47.66
CA GLN A 238 41.95 -28.90 47.28
C GLN A 238 42.92 -29.48 48.31
N GLU A 239 43.78 -28.66 48.92
CA GLU A 239 44.77 -29.14 49.91
C GLU A 239 44.14 -29.61 51.23
N LEU A 240 43.07 -28.97 51.69
CA LEU A 240 42.49 -29.20 53.02
C LEU A 240 41.06 -29.77 53.00
N GLY A 241 40.44 -29.86 51.82
CA GLY A 241 39.09 -30.39 51.63
C GLY A 241 37.97 -29.52 52.22
N ARG A 242 38.23 -28.23 52.45
CA ARG A 242 37.28 -27.28 53.05
C ARG A 242 37.07 -26.09 52.13
N ALA A 243 35.81 -25.86 51.75
CA ALA A 243 35.42 -24.76 50.89
C ALA A 243 35.31 -23.44 51.67
N GLU A 244 35.55 -22.33 50.97
CA GLU A 244 35.23 -20.98 51.43
C GLU A 244 33.73 -20.80 51.71
N VAL A 245 33.40 -19.95 52.68
CA VAL A 245 32.01 -19.52 52.89
C VAL A 245 31.73 -18.30 52.03
N SER A 246 30.93 -18.49 50.98
CA SER A 246 30.44 -17.39 50.15
C SER A 246 29.36 -16.58 50.90
N ILE A 247 29.54 -15.27 51.03
CA ILE A 247 28.56 -14.34 51.60
C ILE A 247 28.16 -13.32 50.55
N THR A 248 26.84 -13.13 50.39
CA THR A 248 26.24 -12.08 49.58
C THR A 248 25.79 -10.95 50.51
N PRO A 249 26.45 -9.77 50.51
CA PRO A 249 26.19 -8.70 51.48
C PRO A 249 24.73 -8.27 51.67
N VAL A 250 23.98 -8.14 50.58
CA VAL A 250 22.56 -7.73 50.59
C VAL A 250 21.82 -8.61 49.58
N ASN A 251 20.69 -9.21 49.99
CA ASN A 251 19.84 -9.92 49.06
C ASN A 251 18.84 -8.94 48.43
N LEU A 252 18.92 -8.72 47.13
CA LEU A 252 18.01 -7.79 46.44
C LEU A 252 16.62 -8.36 46.16
N GLU A 253 16.47 -9.67 46.23
CA GLU A 253 15.17 -10.33 46.09
C GLU A 253 14.33 -10.14 47.36
N SER A 254 14.97 -9.87 48.50
CA SER A 254 14.32 -9.60 49.78
C SER A 254 13.89 -8.13 49.91
N ASN A 255 13.15 -7.78 50.97
CA ASN A 255 12.77 -6.40 51.28
C ASN A 255 13.84 -5.65 52.10
N GLU A 256 15.05 -6.20 52.23
CA GLU A 256 16.16 -5.60 52.99
C GLU A 256 16.56 -4.20 52.49
N ILE A 257 16.41 -3.94 51.20
CA ILE A 257 16.69 -2.63 50.61
C ILE A 257 15.86 -1.54 51.30
N TYR A 258 14.57 -1.79 51.51
CA TYR A 258 13.69 -0.81 52.15
C TYR A 258 14.06 -0.61 53.62
N GLU A 259 14.48 -1.65 54.33
CA GLU A 259 14.97 -1.53 55.71
C GLU A 259 16.28 -0.74 55.80
N ILE A 260 17.20 -0.93 54.84
CA ILE A 260 18.42 -0.13 54.72
C ILE A 260 18.07 1.34 54.47
N LEU A 261 17.17 1.63 53.52
CA LEU A 261 16.72 2.98 53.21
C LEU A 261 16.04 3.63 54.42
N ARG A 262 15.15 2.91 55.12
CA ARG A 262 14.48 3.36 56.35
C ARG A 262 15.52 3.78 57.40
N LYS A 263 16.47 2.89 57.73
CA LYS A 263 17.49 3.15 58.74
C LYS A 263 18.44 4.29 58.39
N ARG A 264 18.79 4.45 57.10
CA ARG A 264 19.74 5.48 56.67
C ARG A 264 19.12 6.85 56.43
N LEU A 265 17.87 6.91 55.96
CA LEU A 265 17.25 8.16 55.50
C LEU A 265 16.25 8.76 56.49
N PHE A 266 15.69 7.96 57.40
CA PHE A 266 14.65 8.40 58.34
C PHE A 266 15.09 8.29 59.79
N SER A 267 14.77 9.31 60.60
CA SER A 267 14.96 9.31 62.05
C SER A 267 13.76 8.76 62.79
N SER A 268 12.54 8.97 62.25
CA SER A 268 11.30 8.40 62.78
C SER A 268 10.31 8.06 61.68
N LEU A 269 9.54 7.00 61.91
CA LEU A 269 8.45 6.52 61.06
C LEU A 269 7.15 6.44 61.89
N PRO A 270 5.96 6.47 61.25
CA PRO A 270 4.69 6.30 61.93
C PRO A 270 4.54 4.92 62.58
N ASN A 271 3.53 4.79 63.44
CA ASN A 271 3.19 3.50 64.03
C ASN A 271 2.53 2.56 63.00
N LYS A 272 2.50 1.25 63.30
CA LYS A 272 1.94 0.24 62.38
C LYS A 272 0.46 0.47 62.02
N ASN A 273 -0.33 1.06 62.92
CA ASN A 273 -1.75 1.28 62.68
C ASN A 273 -1.97 2.35 61.59
N GLU A 274 -1.21 3.44 61.63
CA GLU A 274 -1.25 4.49 60.61
C GLU A 274 -0.80 3.95 59.24
N ILE A 275 0.22 3.08 59.21
CA ILE A 275 0.68 2.44 57.96
C ILE A 275 -0.40 1.51 57.39
N SER A 276 -1.05 0.71 58.24
CA SER A 276 -2.11 -0.23 57.82
C SER A 276 -3.36 0.50 57.29
N GLU A 277 -3.72 1.64 57.89
CA GLU A 277 -4.78 2.50 57.38
C GLU A 277 -4.46 2.98 55.96
N ILE A 278 -3.23 3.46 55.72
CA ILE A 278 -2.76 3.88 54.40
C ILE A 278 -2.82 2.74 53.39
N ALA A 279 -2.31 1.57 53.76
CA ALA A 279 -2.31 0.37 52.93
C ALA A 279 -3.74 -0.04 52.52
N SER A 280 -4.70 0.01 53.45
CA SER A 280 -6.10 -0.33 53.19
C SER A 280 -6.77 0.59 52.17
N ILE A 281 -6.46 1.89 52.19
CA ILE A 281 -7.04 2.88 51.26
C ILE A 281 -6.50 2.65 49.86
N TYR A 282 -5.19 2.42 49.69
CA TYR A 282 -4.60 2.09 48.40
C TYR A 282 -5.16 0.78 47.83
N ALA A 283 -5.33 -0.24 48.66
CA ALA A 283 -5.96 -1.50 48.28
C ALA A 283 -7.41 -1.32 47.80
N ALA A 284 -8.19 -0.47 48.48
CA ALA A 284 -9.55 -0.13 48.06
C ALA A 284 -9.58 0.57 46.68
N ARG A 285 -8.68 1.53 46.45
CA ARG A 285 -8.55 2.22 45.15
C ARG A 285 -8.14 1.28 44.02
N LEU A 286 -7.21 0.37 44.28
CA LEU A 286 -6.85 -0.66 43.31
C LEU A 286 -8.04 -1.58 42.99
N SER A 287 -8.84 -1.96 43.99
CA SER A 287 -10.05 -2.77 43.80
C SER A 287 -11.09 -2.06 42.92
N GLU A 288 -11.28 -0.75 43.09
CA GLU A 288 -12.13 0.07 42.21
C GLU A 288 -11.64 0.05 40.76
N ALA A 289 -10.33 0.21 40.53
CA ALA A 289 -9.72 0.16 39.20
C ALA A 289 -9.78 -1.24 38.56
N ALA A 290 -9.61 -2.31 39.35
CA ALA A 290 -9.72 -3.69 38.90
C ALA A 290 -11.16 -4.04 38.46
N ARG A 291 -12.18 -3.53 39.16
CA ARG A 291 -13.60 -3.68 38.74
C ARG A 291 -13.89 -3.01 37.39
N ALA A 292 -13.16 -1.94 37.06
CA ALA A 292 -13.18 -1.31 35.75
C ALA A 292 -12.34 -2.07 34.69
N LYS A 293 -11.91 -3.31 34.96
CA LYS A 293 -11.04 -4.16 34.12
C LYS A 293 -9.70 -3.51 33.74
N THR A 294 -9.16 -2.66 34.61
CA THR A 294 -7.96 -1.86 34.29
C THR A 294 -6.66 -2.42 34.90
N VAL A 295 -6.74 -3.30 35.93
CA VAL A 295 -5.55 -3.85 36.63
C VAL A 295 -5.80 -5.32 37.08
N GLU A 296 -4.74 -6.16 37.12
CA GLU A 296 -4.81 -7.63 37.34
C GLU A 296 -4.44 -8.10 38.77
N ARG A 297 -3.89 -7.25 39.65
CA ARG A 297 -3.33 -7.64 40.96
C ARG A 297 -4.37 -7.66 42.10
N SER A 298 -4.20 -8.54 43.10
CA SER A 298 -5.07 -8.59 44.29
C SER A 298 -4.81 -7.43 45.27
N ALA A 299 -5.90 -6.83 45.77
CA ALA A 299 -5.86 -5.69 46.68
C ALA A 299 -5.15 -6.04 48.02
N GLU A 300 -5.33 -7.27 48.49
CA GLU A 300 -4.74 -7.78 49.73
C GLU A 300 -3.21 -7.90 49.65
N ALA A 301 -2.69 -8.32 48.49
CA ALA A 301 -1.25 -8.39 48.26
C ALA A 301 -0.63 -6.98 48.27
N LEU A 302 -1.26 -6.00 47.62
CA LEU A 302 -0.78 -4.61 47.63
C LEU A 302 -0.75 -4.05 49.06
N ALA A 303 -1.79 -4.28 49.88
CA ALA A 303 -1.80 -3.79 51.25
C ALA A 303 -0.63 -4.36 52.07
N SER A 304 -0.40 -5.67 52.01
CA SER A 304 0.74 -6.32 52.67
C SER A 304 2.08 -5.77 52.18
N ASP A 305 2.21 -5.54 50.87
CA ASP A 305 3.44 -5.00 50.28
C ASP A 305 3.69 -3.56 50.76
N ILE A 306 2.66 -2.72 50.83
CA ILE A 306 2.77 -1.34 51.35
C ILE A 306 3.24 -1.35 52.81
N GLU A 307 2.68 -2.20 53.67
CA GLU A 307 3.13 -2.31 55.07
C GLU A 307 4.63 -2.65 55.17
N SER A 308 5.10 -3.55 54.28
CA SER A 308 6.51 -3.96 54.26
C SER A 308 7.47 -2.94 53.64
N THR A 309 6.98 -2.01 52.82
CA THR A 309 7.82 -1.08 52.02
C THR A 309 7.69 0.40 52.41
N TYR A 310 6.68 0.76 53.20
CA TYR A 310 6.43 2.13 53.67
C TYR A 310 7.71 2.84 54.19
N PRO A 311 7.99 4.10 53.86
CA PRO A 311 7.13 5.05 53.14
C PRO A 311 7.22 4.97 51.61
N PHE A 312 7.91 3.97 51.06
CA PHE A 312 8.08 3.84 49.62
C PHE A 312 6.93 3.05 48.98
N HIS A 313 6.63 3.37 47.72
CA HIS A 313 5.67 2.61 46.92
C HIS A 313 6.27 1.23 46.56
N PRO A 314 5.52 0.11 46.66
CA PRO A 314 6.05 -1.23 46.42
C PRO A 314 6.70 -1.42 45.05
N SER A 315 6.17 -0.78 44.01
CA SER A 315 6.68 -0.86 42.63
C SER A 315 8.06 -0.23 42.44
N PHE A 316 8.51 0.60 43.38
CA PHE A 316 9.80 1.29 43.27
C PHE A 316 10.96 0.29 43.16
N LYS A 317 10.93 -0.81 43.94
CA LYS A 317 11.90 -1.91 43.83
C LYS A 317 11.90 -2.53 42.43
N SER A 318 10.73 -2.78 41.85
CA SER A 318 10.62 -3.35 40.50
C SER A 318 11.22 -2.42 39.45
N ILE A 319 10.99 -1.11 39.57
CA ILE A 319 11.55 -0.09 38.66
C ILE A 319 13.07 0.00 38.78
N VAL A 320 13.59 0.07 40.02
CA VAL A 320 15.04 0.08 40.26
C VAL A 320 15.71 -1.19 39.72
N ALA A 321 15.02 -2.33 39.81
CA ALA A 321 15.54 -3.59 39.29
C ALA A 321 15.75 -3.58 37.77
N LEU A 322 15.09 -2.70 37.00
CA LEU A 322 15.26 -2.61 35.54
C LEU A 322 16.63 -2.07 35.12
N PHE A 323 17.20 -1.16 35.91
CA PHE A 323 18.47 -0.49 35.59
C PHE A 323 19.57 -0.73 36.63
N LYS A 324 19.34 -1.66 37.57
CA LYS A 324 20.33 -2.06 38.56
C LYS A 324 21.64 -2.59 37.93
N GLU A 325 21.59 -3.13 36.71
CA GLU A 325 22.75 -3.71 36.02
C GLU A 325 23.53 -2.70 35.16
N ASN A 326 23.12 -1.43 35.14
CA ASN A 326 23.83 -0.40 34.38
C ASN A 326 25.25 -0.20 34.94
N GLU A 327 26.28 -0.25 34.09
CA GLU A 327 27.70 -0.10 34.49
C GLU A 327 27.97 1.20 35.26
N LYS A 328 27.34 2.30 34.86
CA LYS A 328 27.50 3.61 35.52
C LYS A 328 26.72 3.72 36.84
N PHE A 329 25.75 2.83 37.07
CA PHE A 329 24.94 2.85 38.29
C PHE A 329 25.59 1.98 39.37
N LYS A 330 26.32 2.63 40.29
CA LYS A 330 26.94 2.00 41.47
C LYS A 330 25.88 1.51 42.47
N GLN A 331 25.15 0.45 42.12
CA GLN A 331 23.93 -0.10 42.73
C GLN A 331 23.50 0.44 44.10
N THR A 332 24.09 0.07 45.23
CA THR A 332 23.61 0.52 46.56
C THR A 332 23.91 2.00 46.85
N ARG A 333 25.05 2.51 46.37
CA ARG A 333 25.45 3.93 46.51
C ARG A 333 24.64 4.83 45.58
N GLY A 334 24.52 4.42 44.32
CA GLY A 334 23.68 5.06 43.31
C GLY A 334 22.21 5.05 43.68
N LEU A 335 21.71 3.97 44.30
CA LEU A 335 20.35 3.91 44.83
C LEU A 335 20.14 4.88 45.99
N MET A 336 21.08 4.96 46.94
CA MET A 336 21.00 5.95 48.03
C MET A 336 20.97 7.38 47.51
N GLU A 337 21.82 7.71 46.53
CA GLU A 337 21.82 9.03 45.88
C GLU A 337 20.51 9.29 45.12
N LEU A 338 20.03 8.31 44.34
CA LEU A 338 18.79 8.41 43.59
C LEU A 338 17.59 8.62 44.51
N VAL A 339 17.49 7.84 45.60
CA VAL A 339 16.44 7.99 46.60
C VAL A 339 16.59 9.31 47.34
N SER A 340 17.80 9.78 47.63
CA SER A 340 18.03 11.11 48.20
C SER A 340 17.45 12.22 47.30
N ARG A 341 17.65 12.13 45.97
CA ARG A 341 17.03 13.06 45.00
C ARG A 341 15.52 12.90 44.90
N LEU A 342 15.00 11.68 45.01
CA LEU A 342 13.56 11.43 45.09
C LEU A 342 12.95 12.08 46.35
N LEU A 343 13.58 11.90 47.52
CA LEU A 343 13.17 12.54 48.76
C LEU A 343 13.24 14.06 48.64
N LYS A 344 14.27 14.61 47.98
CA LYS A 344 14.34 16.05 47.73
C LYS A 344 13.13 16.54 46.92
N SER A 345 12.79 15.82 45.85
CA SER A 345 11.59 16.12 45.05
C SER A 345 10.31 16.07 45.89
N VAL A 346 10.16 15.05 46.72
CA VAL A 346 9.00 14.90 47.61
C VAL A 346 8.94 16.03 48.64
N TRP A 347 10.06 16.37 49.29
CA TRP A 347 10.11 17.37 50.37
C TRP A 347 9.99 18.82 49.90
N GLU A 348 10.37 19.12 48.65
CA GLU A 348 10.18 20.43 48.03
C GLU A 348 8.82 20.57 47.33
N SER A 349 8.10 19.46 47.13
CA SER A 349 6.77 19.46 46.53
C SER A 349 5.67 19.95 47.48
N ASN A 350 4.66 20.59 46.90
CA ASN A 350 3.42 20.99 47.57
C ASN A 350 2.30 19.94 47.44
N GLU A 351 2.58 18.78 46.84
CA GLU A 351 1.58 17.72 46.64
C GLU A 351 1.36 16.87 47.90
N ASP A 352 0.13 16.37 48.05
CA ASP A 352 -0.23 15.45 49.14
C ASP A 352 0.27 14.02 48.84
N ILE A 353 1.53 13.77 49.17
CA ILE A 353 2.21 12.49 48.90
C ILE A 353 2.04 11.54 50.09
N TYR A 354 1.49 10.34 49.84
CA TYR A 354 1.26 9.29 50.86
C TYR A 354 2.22 8.10 50.76
N LEU A 355 2.72 7.81 49.54
CA LEU A 355 3.76 6.82 49.27
C LEU A 355 4.77 7.41 48.28
N ILE A 356 6.04 7.19 48.56
CA ILE A 356 7.15 7.70 47.74
C ILE A 356 7.44 6.74 46.60
N GLY A 357 7.07 7.12 45.38
CA GLY A 357 7.32 6.37 44.14
C GLY A 357 8.02 7.19 43.05
N ALA A 358 8.46 6.52 41.98
CA ALA A 358 9.23 7.13 40.88
C ALA A 358 8.49 8.25 40.12
N GLN A 359 7.16 8.27 40.18
CA GLN A 359 6.35 9.35 39.60
C GLN A 359 6.61 10.72 40.23
N HIS A 360 7.16 10.76 41.46
CA HIS A 360 7.41 12.01 42.19
C HIS A 360 8.80 12.59 41.93
N PHE A 361 9.57 12.07 40.96
CA PHE A 361 10.79 12.77 40.54
C PHE A 361 10.41 14.10 39.90
N ASP A 362 10.87 15.19 40.50
CA ASP A 362 10.68 16.54 39.98
C ASP A 362 11.86 16.94 39.11
N LEU A 363 11.64 16.96 37.80
CA LEU A 363 12.64 17.32 36.80
C LEU A 363 12.95 18.83 36.77
N SER A 364 12.20 19.66 37.50
CA SER A 364 12.52 21.08 37.67
C SER A 364 13.79 21.27 38.52
N ILE A 365 14.01 20.39 39.49
CA ILE A 365 15.18 20.39 40.37
C ILE A 365 16.42 19.92 39.60
N HIS A 366 17.45 20.77 39.56
CA HIS A 366 18.65 20.51 38.77
C HIS A 366 19.36 19.20 39.19
N GLU A 367 19.51 18.94 40.49
CA GLU A 367 20.23 17.73 40.93
C GLU A 367 19.45 16.43 40.64
N VAL A 368 18.12 16.49 40.56
CA VAL A 368 17.26 15.35 40.17
C VAL A 368 17.45 15.08 38.69
N ARG A 369 17.32 16.12 37.86
CA ARG A 369 17.47 16.05 36.41
C ARG A 369 18.85 15.55 36.00
N GLU A 370 19.92 16.10 36.58
CA GLU A 370 21.28 15.63 36.29
C GLU A 370 21.47 14.18 36.72
N LYS A 371 20.92 13.75 37.87
CA LYS A 371 21.08 12.37 38.30
C LYS A 371 20.39 11.37 37.38
N LEU A 372 19.15 11.66 36.95
CA LEU A 372 18.43 10.80 36.00
C LEU A 372 19.09 10.79 34.62
N ALA A 373 19.60 11.94 34.17
CA ALA A 373 20.34 12.06 32.93
C ALA A 373 21.71 11.36 32.96
N GLU A 374 22.40 11.33 34.10
CA GLU A 374 23.67 10.60 34.30
C GLU A 374 23.47 9.08 34.13
N ILE A 375 22.34 8.55 34.61
CA ILE A 375 22.04 7.11 34.55
C ILE A 375 21.65 6.68 33.13
N SER A 376 20.86 7.49 32.44
CA SER A 376 20.21 7.11 31.17
C SER A 376 20.83 7.72 29.92
N GLU A 377 21.58 8.81 30.02
CA GLU A 377 22.01 9.66 28.90
C GLU A 377 20.84 10.28 28.09
N MET A 378 19.59 10.22 28.59
CA MET A 378 18.37 10.65 27.89
C MET A 378 18.07 12.14 28.07
N ARG A 379 19.07 13.01 27.85
CA ARG A 379 18.91 14.47 28.01
C ARG A 379 17.87 15.07 27.07
N ASP A 380 17.81 14.57 25.83
CA ASP A 380 16.88 15.06 24.81
C ASP A 380 15.42 14.74 25.17
N VAL A 381 15.18 13.57 25.75
CA VAL A 381 13.86 13.15 26.24
C VAL A 381 13.37 14.12 27.30
N ILE A 382 14.22 14.42 28.29
CA ILE A 382 13.87 15.36 29.35
C ILE A 382 13.55 16.72 28.73
N ALA A 383 14.46 17.26 27.91
CA ALA A 383 14.33 18.61 27.37
C ALA A 383 13.13 18.83 26.43
N ARG A 384 12.67 17.80 25.72
CA ARG A 384 11.58 17.93 24.73
C ARG A 384 10.25 17.37 25.19
N ASP A 385 10.25 16.24 25.89
CA ASP A 385 9.00 15.55 26.21
C ASP A 385 8.54 15.80 27.64
N LEU A 386 9.45 16.06 28.58
CA LEU A 386 9.12 16.05 30.00
C LEU A 386 9.21 17.42 30.67
N TRP A 387 10.32 18.14 30.48
CA TRP A 387 10.59 19.40 31.16
C TRP A 387 11.61 20.29 30.44
N ASP A 388 11.26 21.57 30.28
CA ASP A 388 12.18 22.67 30.02
C ASP A 388 11.86 23.92 30.87
N SER A 389 12.73 24.93 30.81
CA SER A 389 12.59 26.18 31.57
C SER A 389 11.55 27.16 31.00
N THR A 390 10.99 26.88 29.83
CA THR A 390 10.03 27.73 29.11
C THR A 390 8.62 27.15 29.09
N ASP A 391 8.39 26.04 29.79
CA ASP A 391 7.17 25.23 29.77
C ASP A 391 6.75 24.78 28.35
N SER A 392 7.72 24.51 27.48
CA SER A 392 7.48 24.12 26.08
C SER A 392 7.61 22.61 25.83
N ALA A 393 7.95 21.82 26.85
CA ALA A 393 7.97 20.36 26.75
C ALA A 393 6.55 19.78 26.65
N HIS A 394 6.40 18.64 25.95
CA HIS A 394 5.07 18.06 25.68
C HIS A 394 4.25 17.77 26.95
N ALA A 395 4.86 17.17 27.98
CA ALA A 395 4.18 16.93 29.25
C ALA A 395 3.74 18.23 29.94
N GLN A 396 4.58 19.28 29.94
CA GLN A 396 4.24 20.59 30.49
C GLN A 396 3.05 21.22 29.77
N ILE A 397 3.01 21.15 28.43
CA ILE A 397 1.90 21.69 27.63
C ILE A 397 0.59 20.95 27.93
N ILE A 398 0.63 19.61 28.03
CA ILE A 398 -0.55 18.80 28.37
C ILE A 398 -1.08 19.17 29.76
N ASP A 399 -0.18 19.29 30.74
CA ASP A 399 -0.51 19.63 32.11
C ASP A 399 -1.07 21.05 32.25
N LEU A 400 -0.48 22.03 31.57
CA LEU A 400 -0.96 23.42 31.53
C LEU A 400 -2.36 23.53 30.91
N ASN A 401 -2.63 22.80 29.84
CA ASN A 401 -3.93 22.81 29.18
C ASN A 401 -5.04 22.19 30.06
N ASN A 402 -4.69 21.23 30.90
CA ASN A 402 -5.64 20.52 31.76
C ASN A 402 -5.67 21.02 33.21
N GLY A 403 -4.75 21.90 33.62
CA GLY A 403 -4.65 22.43 34.98
C GLY A 403 -4.26 21.38 36.02
N ASN A 404 -3.47 20.36 35.65
CA ASN A 404 -3.02 19.27 36.55
C ASN A 404 -1.51 18.97 36.34
N GLN A 405 -0.99 17.89 36.93
CA GLN A 405 0.42 17.47 36.81
C GLN A 405 0.57 16.01 36.33
N TYR A 406 -0.47 15.44 35.72
CA TYR A 406 -0.54 14.02 35.45
C TYR A 406 0.43 13.57 34.35
N ALA A 407 0.63 14.38 33.30
CA ALA A 407 1.55 14.06 32.22
C ALA A 407 3.00 14.09 32.70
N LYS A 408 3.38 15.03 33.58
CA LYS A 408 4.69 15.03 34.24
C LYS A 408 4.92 13.77 35.08
N GLN A 409 3.95 13.39 35.92
CA GLN A 409 4.06 12.20 36.77
C GLN A 409 4.15 10.90 35.96
N VAL A 410 3.31 10.75 34.92
CA VAL A 410 3.40 9.64 33.94
C VAL A 410 4.76 9.64 33.26
N GLY A 411 5.21 10.80 32.79
CA GLY A 411 6.48 10.96 32.10
C GLY A 411 7.69 10.61 32.97
N SER A 412 7.76 11.11 34.20
CA SER A 412 8.82 10.79 35.18
C SER A 412 8.85 9.31 35.53
N LEU A 413 7.68 8.68 35.71
CA LEU A 413 7.57 7.24 35.95
C LEU A 413 8.13 6.43 34.76
N LEU A 414 7.66 6.73 33.54
CA LEU A 414 8.08 6.03 32.33
C LEU A 414 9.57 6.27 32.03
N LEU A 415 10.08 7.49 32.24
CA LEU A 415 11.51 7.79 32.12
C LEU A 415 12.32 6.90 33.08
N THR A 416 11.90 6.83 34.35
CA THR A 416 12.57 6.01 35.36
C THR A 416 12.53 4.52 35.01
N ALA A 417 11.41 4.05 34.46
CA ALA A 417 11.28 2.67 33.96
C ALA A 417 12.04 2.41 32.66
N SER A 418 12.59 3.46 32.02
CA SER A 418 13.33 3.38 30.76
C SER A 418 14.85 3.51 30.95
N LEU A 419 15.33 3.74 32.17
CA LEU A 419 16.74 4.01 32.45
C LEU A 419 17.70 2.84 32.18
N SER A 420 17.20 1.64 31.88
CA SER A 420 18.04 0.47 31.62
C SER A 420 18.89 0.65 30.36
N THR A 421 20.22 0.52 30.48
CA THR A 421 21.16 0.63 29.35
C THR A 421 21.62 -0.73 28.81
N ALA A 422 21.23 -1.84 29.45
CA ALA A 422 21.62 -3.18 29.05
C ALA A 422 21.04 -3.59 27.68
N ILE A 423 21.77 -4.45 26.97
CA ILE A 423 21.37 -5.01 25.67
C ILE A 423 20.25 -6.03 25.91
N ASN A 424 19.10 -5.87 25.21
CA ASN A 424 17.91 -6.71 25.34
C ASN A 424 17.26 -6.75 26.74
N SER A 425 17.41 -5.69 27.55
CA SER A 425 16.68 -5.59 28.82
C SER A 425 15.20 -5.29 28.61
N VAL A 426 14.37 -5.74 29.55
CA VAL A 426 12.97 -5.30 29.65
C VAL A 426 12.98 -3.81 29.99
N LYS A 427 12.42 -2.98 29.10
CA LYS A 427 12.29 -1.53 29.30
C LYS A 427 10.83 -1.14 29.39
N GLY A 428 10.55 -0.15 30.23
CA GLY A 428 9.24 0.45 30.34
C GLY A 428 8.17 -0.39 31.02
N LEU A 429 6.95 0.13 30.95
CA LEU A 429 5.78 -0.41 31.65
C LEU A 429 4.63 -0.60 30.65
N THR A 430 3.87 -1.68 30.83
CA THR A 430 2.54 -1.80 30.25
C THR A 430 1.62 -0.72 30.83
N GLU A 431 0.52 -0.43 30.14
CA GLU A 431 -0.47 0.53 30.64
C GLU A 431 -1.00 0.14 32.03
N SER A 432 -1.24 -1.15 32.27
CA SER A 432 -1.70 -1.68 33.56
C SER A 432 -0.67 -1.49 34.68
N GLU A 433 0.60 -1.82 34.43
CA GLU A 433 1.69 -1.63 35.41
C GLU A 433 1.92 -0.14 35.71
N MET A 434 1.83 0.72 34.69
CA MET A 434 1.93 2.17 34.85
C MET A 434 0.82 2.72 35.74
N LEU A 435 -0.43 2.34 35.47
CA LEU A 435 -1.57 2.77 36.28
C LEU A 435 -1.47 2.25 37.72
N GLU A 436 -1.01 1.01 37.93
CA GLU A 436 -0.76 0.48 39.28
C GLU A 436 0.23 1.36 40.07
N CYS A 437 1.26 1.89 39.43
CA CYS A 437 2.23 2.78 40.08
C CYS A 437 1.69 4.18 40.39
N LEU A 438 0.67 4.64 39.64
CA LEU A 438 0.13 6.01 39.72
C LEU A 438 -1.12 6.11 40.58
N ILE A 439 -1.76 4.99 40.94
CA ILE A 439 -2.93 4.99 41.83
C ILE A 439 -2.58 5.72 43.13
N ALA A 440 -3.44 6.66 43.50
CA ALA A 440 -3.31 7.43 44.73
C ALA A 440 -4.70 7.63 45.38
N PRO A 441 -4.79 7.85 46.70
CA PRO A 441 -6.05 8.00 47.42
C PRO A 441 -6.99 9.07 46.84
N ASN A 442 -6.43 10.15 46.30
CA ASN A 442 -7.15 11.34 45.87
C ASN A 442 -7.25 11.47 44.33
N HIS A 443 -6.66 10.56 43.54
CA HIS A 443 -6.58 10.67 42.08
C HIS A 443 -7.15 9.41 41.40
N GLN A 444 -7.88 9.59 40.30
CA GLN A 444 -8.47 8.46 39.56
C GLN A 444 -7.53 7.96 38.46
N ALA A 445 -7.54 6.64 38.22
CA ALA A 445 -6.73 6.02 37.16
C ALA A 445 -7.08 6.54 35.75
N SER A 446 -8.33 6.97 35.52
CA SER A 446 -8.77 7.54 34.25
C SER A 446 -8.02 8.82 33.86
N ASP A 447 -7.65 9.64 34.85
CA ASP A 447 -7.02 10.93 34.57
C ASP A 447 -5.60 10.73 34.06
N TYR A 448 -4.85 9.81 34.68
CA TYR A 448 -3.52 9.39 34.21
C TYR A 448 -3.58 8.72 32.83
N ARG A 449 -4.60 7.90 32.58
CA ARG A 449 -4.81 7.28 31.26
C ARG A 449 -4.99 8.33 30.17
N ASN A 450 -5.81 9.35 30.40
CA ASN A 450 -6.03 10.43 29.45
C ASN A 450 -4.74 11.22 29.18
N ALA A 451 -4.00 11.57 30.23
CA ALA A 451 -2.70 12.23 30.10
C ALA A 451 -1.70 11.38 29.31
N PHE A 452 -1.65 10.07 29.56
CA PHE A 452 -0.80 9.12 28.85
C PHE A 452 -1.15 9.02 27.35
N VAL A 453 -2.44 8.99 27.00
CA VAL A 453 -2.90 8.96 25.60
C VAL A 453 -2.47 10.23 24.86
N GLU A 454 -2.63 11.40 25.46
CA GLU A 454 -2.19 12.68 24.86
C GLU A 454 -0.65 12.77 24.76
N LEU A 455 0.07 12.27 25.77
CA LEU A 455 1.53 12.20 25.73
C LEU A 455 2.01 11.27 24.61
N THR A 456 1.35 10.12 24.40
CA THR A 456 1.68 9.18 23.31
C THR A 456 1.49 9.79 21.92
N LYS A 457 0.53 10.71 21.76
CA LYS A 457 0.31 11.40 20.48
C LYS A 457 1.35 12.47 20.17
N SER A 458 1.95 13.08 21.20
CA SER A 458 2.75 14.31 21.06
C SER A 458 4.25 14.11 21.34
N ALA A 459 4.61 13.22 22.26
CA ALA A 459 5.99 12.97 22.65
C ALA A 459 6.84 12.49 21.45
N TRP A 460 8.10 12.93 21.41
CA TRP A 460 9.04 12.62 20.33
C TRP A 460 9.86 11.35 20.58
N TYR A 461 10.02 10.96 21.84
CA TYR A 461 10.93 9.90 22.25
C TYR A 461 10.22 8.74 22.97
N LEU A 462 8.88 8.78 23.06
CA LEU A 462 8.09 7.69 23.62
C LEU A 462 7.85 6.61 22.55
N HIS A 463 8.17 5.36 22.88
CA HIS A 463 8.03 4.18 22.04
C HIS A 463 7.23 3.10 22.76
N GLN A 464 6.68 2.18 21.98
CA GLN A 464 5.99 1.00 22.47
C GLN A 464 6.63 -0.27 21.90
N THR A 465 6.84 -1.28 22.74
CA THR A 465 7.29 -2.61 22.31
C THR A 465 6.14 -3.41 21.69
N GLN A 466 6.44 -4.51 21.00
CA GLN A 466 5.41 -5.41 20.48
C GLN A 466 4.53 -6.02 21.58
N GLU A 467 5.06 -6.14 22.80
CA GLU A 467 4.36 -6.62 23.99
C GLU A 467 3.52 -5.54 24.67
N GLY A 468 3.46 -4.32 24.11
CA GLY A 468 2.66 -3.21 24.64
C GLY A 468 3.32 -2.42 25.78
N ARG A 469 4.61 -2.63 26.06
CA ARG A 469 5.34 -1.85 27.08
C ARG A 469 5.78 -0.51 26.50
N ASN A 470 5.52 0.56 27.24
CA ASN A 470 5.83 1.94 26.85
C ASN A 470 7.12 2.40 27.54
N TYR A 471 8.04 2.97 26.77
CA TYR A 471 9.35 3.38 27.24
C TYR A 471 9.89 4.56 26.43
N PHE A 472 10.73 5.36 27.07
CA PHE A 472 11.49 6.41 26.39
C PHE A 472 12.80 5.85 25.79
N SER A 473 13.16 6.35 24.61
CA SER A 473 14.39 5.97 23.91
C SER A 473 15.13 7.21 23.43
N HIS A 474 16.44 7.10 23.18
CA HIS A 474 17.22 8.20 22.57
C HIS A 474 16.84 8.46 21.12
N GLN A 475 16.20 7.49 20.45
CA GLN A 475 15.81 7.63 19.06
C GLN A 475 14.47 8.35 18.96
N GLU A 476 14.37 9.31 18.05
CA GLU A 476 13.10 9.93 17.70
C GLU A 476 12.12 8.88 17.14
N ASN A 477 10.87 8.94 17.58
CA ASN A 477 9.79 8.11 17.10
C ASN A 477 9.33 8.53 15.69
N LEU A 478 8.43 7.74 15.11
CA LEU A 478 7.95 7.97 13.75
C LEU A 478 7.27 9.33 13.62
N THR A 479 6.46 9.74 14.59
CA THR A 479 5.77 11.04 14.60
C THR A 479 6.75 12.20 14.46
N LYS A 480 7.84 12.21 15.23
CA LYS A 480 8.87 13.24 15.11
C LYS A 480 9.62 13.18 13.78
N LYS A 481 10.01 11.98 13.32
CA LYS A 481 10.66 11.83 12.00
C LYS A 481 9.80 12.40 10.87
N LEU A 482 8.50 12.09 10.88
CA LEU A 482 7.54 12.60 9.88
C LEU A 482 7.40 14.12 9.98
N GLN A 483 7.29 14.69 11.19
CA GLN A 483 7.27 16.13 11.36
C GLN A 483 8.55 16.80 10.84
N GLY A 484 9.72 16.23 11.17
CA GLY A 484 11.01 16.70 10.68
C GLY A 484 11.12 16.66 9.15
N TYR A 485 10.54 15.64 8.51
CA TYR A 485 10.49 15.56 7.04
C TYR A 485 9.51 16.55 6.42
N ALA A 486 8.36 16.80 7.06
CA ALA A 486 7.38 17.78 6.61
C ALA A 486 7.94 19.22 6.69
N ASP A 487 8.60 19.56 7.79
CA ASP A 487 9.18 20.90 8.02
C ASP A 487 10.37 21.16 7.07
N LYS A 488 11.19 20.15 6.80
CA LYS A 488 12.35 20.23 5.89
C LYS A 488 11.99 19.98 4.42
N ALA A 489 10.71 19.74 4.10
CA ALA A 489 10.29 19.45 2.72
C ALA A 489 10.60 20.65 1.80
N PRO A 490 11.37 20.45 0.72
CA PRO A 490 11.66 21.51 -0.25
C PRO A 490 10.38 21.99 -0.95
N GLN A 491 10.17 23.31 -1.04
CA GLN A 491 8.93 23.88 -1.60
C GLN A 491 8.63 23.36 -3.01
N ASN A 492 9.64 23.31 -3.88
CA ASN A 492 9.49 22.83 -5.26
C ASN A 492 8.96 21.39 -5.33
N LYS A 493 9.35 20.52 -4.38
CA LYS A 493 8.87 19.13 -4.31
C LYS A 493 7.44 19.03 -3.79
N VAL A 494 7.07 19.90 -2.86
CA VAL A 494 5.69 20.01 -2.37
C VAL A 494 4.78 20.48 -3.52
N ASP A 495 5.19 21.51 -4.26
CA ASP A 495 4.43 22.03 -5.40
C ASP A 495 4.30 20.99 -6.52
N GLU A 496 5.38 20.27 -6.83
CA GLU A 496 5.39 19.16 -7.80
C GLU A 496 4.42 18.04 -7.38
N LEU A 497 4.43 17.66 -6.09
CA LEU A 497 3.51 16.68 -5.53
C LEU A 497 2.05 17.13 -5.66
N ILE A 498 1.75 18.38 -5.32
CA ILE A 498 0.40 18.94 -5.44
C ILE A 498 -0.05 18.89 -6.91
N ARG A 499 0.77 19.34 -7.86
CA ARG A 499 0.44 19.30 -9.29
C ARG A 499 0.17 17.88 -9.76
N HIS A 500 1.07 16.95 -9.48
CA HIS A 500 0.93 15.55 -9.88
C HIS A 500 -0.34 14.91 -9.30
N ARG A 501 -0.65 15.17 -8.02
CA ARG A 501 -1.85 14.61 -7.39
C ARG A 501 -3.14 15.22 -7.94
N LEU A 502 -3.17 16.52 -8.21
CA LEU A 502 -4.30 17.17 -8.87
C LEU A 502 -4.52 16.66 -10.29
N GLU A 503 -3.43 16.42 -11.04
CA GLU A 503 -3.49 15.81 -12.37
C GLU A 503 -4.10 14.41 -12.33
N GLU A 504 -3.66 13.56 -11.41
CA GLU A 504 -4.19 12.20 -11.24
C GLU A 504 -5.66 12.20 -10.78
N MET A 505 -6.01 13.06 -9.82
CA MET A 505 -7.39 13.17 -9.30
C MET A 505 -8.41 13.58 -10.37
N TYR A 506 -8.03 14.46 -11.29
CA TYR A 506 -8.91 15.01 -12.35
C TYR A 506 -8.50 14.55 -13.75
N ARG A 507 -7.79 13.42 -13.85
CA ARG A 507 -7.34 12.88 -15.13
C ARG A 507 -8.53 12.59 -16.06
N PRO A 508 -8.49 13.04 -17.33
CA PRO A 508 -9.57 12.79 -18.28
C PRO A 508 -9.47 11.37 -18.86
N ILE A 509 -10.35 10.48 -18.40
CA ILE A 509 -10.48 9.09 -18.83
C ILE A 509 -11.48 8.98 -19.98
N THR A 510 -12.69 9.54 -19.82
CA THR A 510 -13.77 9.49 -20.85
C THR A 510 -13.66 10.62 -21.87
N LYS A 511 -13.02 11.74 -21.49
CA LYS A 511 -12.83 12.95 -22.31
C LYS A 511 -14.15 13.59 -22.77
N GLU A 512 -15.21 13.45 -21.98
CA GLU A 512 -16.52 14.01 -22.30
C GLU A 512 -16.57 15.54 -22.09
N ALA A 513 -16.09 16.00 -20.92
CA ALA A 513 -16.08 17.40 -20.54
C ALA A 513 -14.85 18.16 -21.06
N TYR A 514 -13.65 17.58 -20.86
CA TYR A 514 -12.36 18.17 -21.21
C TYR A 514 -11.37 17.08 -21.65
N GLU A 515 -10.36 17.46 -22.44
CA GLU A 515 -9.38 16.51 -23.00
C GLU A 515 -8.06 16.50 -22.21
N LYS A 516 -7.76 17.61 -21.54
CA LYS A 516 -6.55 17.79 -20.74
C LYS A 516 -6.88 18.46 -19.41
N VAL A 517 -6.15 18.10 -18.37
CA VAL A 517 -6.13 18.82 -17.09
C VAL A 517 -4.79 19.52 -16.97
N LEU A 518 -4.81 20.76 -16.50
CA LEU A 518 -3.64 21.58 -16.25
C LEU A 518 -3.70 22.05 -14.80
N PRO A 519 -2.94 21.41 -13.89
CA PRO A 519 -2.93 21.78 -12.47
C PRO A 519 -1.98 22.95 -12.22
N LEU A 520 -2.51 24.05 -11.68
CA LEU A 520 -1.75 25.26 -11.36
C LEU A 520 -0.84 25.74 -12.52
N PRO A 521 -1.39 25.91 -13.75
CA PRO A 521 -0.58 26.19 -14.93
C PRO A 521 -0.13 27.65 -14.97
N GLU A 522 0.96 27.89 -15.70
CA GLU A 522 1.26 29.23 -16.20
C GLU A 522 0.26 29.62 -17.30
N MET A 523 -0.02 30.92 -17.43
CA MET A 523 -1.06 31.41 -18.33
C MET A 523 -0.73 31.16 -19.80
N ASP A 524 0.56 31.19 -20.18
CA ASP A 524 1.01 30.94 -21.55
C ASP A 524 0.78 29.48 -21.96
N ASP A 525 1.06 28.53 -21.06
CA ASP A 525 0.80 27.09 -21.27
C ASP A 525 -0.70 26.80 -21.39
N ALA A 526 -1.51 27.49 -20.58
CA ALA A 526 -2.95 27.42 -20.67
C ALA A 526 -3.46 27.95 -22.02
N ASP A 527 -2.97 29.10 -22.50
CA ASP A 527 -3.35 29.67 -23.80
C ASP A 527 -2.99 28.72 -24.96
N ALA A 528 -1.76 28.18 -24.95
CA ALA A 528 -1.30 27.23 -25.96
C ALA A 528 -2.21 26.00 -26.04
N THR A 529 -2.62 25.45 -24.89
CA THR A 529 -3.48 24.27 -24.83
C THR A 529 -4.92 24.56 -25.29
N LEU A 530 -5.47 25.71 -24.90
CA LEU A 530 -6.84 26.11 -25.21
C LEU A 530 -7.05 26.47 -26.69
N LYS A 531 -5.97 26.79 -27.41
CA LYS A 531 -6.00 26.93 -28.89
C LYS A 531 -6.37 25.62 -29.59
N SER A 532 -5.92 24.47 -29.08
CA SER A 532 -6.14 23.17 -29.72
C SER A 532 -7.29 22.36 -29.14
N SER A 533 -7.53 22.42 -27.83
CA SER A 533 -8.39 21.45 -27.14
C SER A 533 -9.10 22.06 -25.93
N ARG A 534 -10.20 21.43 -25.49
CA ARG A 534 -10.86 21.79 -24.23
C ARG A 534 -10.02 21.34 -23.04
N ALA A 535 -9.80 22.21 -22.07
CA ALA A 535 -8.96 21.91 -20.91
C ALA A 535 -9.56 22.37 -19.59
N LEU A 536 -9.36 21.56 -18.55
CA LEU A 536 -9.62 21.90 -17.16
C LEU A 536 -8.38 22.55 -16.54
N LEU A 537 -8.47 23.82 -16.17
CA LEU A 537 -7.45 24.56 -15.43
C LEU A 537 -7.80 24.48 -13.95
N ILE A 538 -6.91 23.92 -13.13
CA ILE A 538 -7.07 23.96 -11.67
C ILE A 538 -6.30 25.17 -11.15
N ILE A 539 -7.00 26.20 -10.72
CA ILE A 539 -6.42 27.48 -10.31
C ILE A 539 -6.67 27.68 -8.83
N SER A 540 -5.60 27.96 -8.11
CA SER A 540 -5.64 28.17 -6.66
C SER A 540 -6.48 29.42 -6.30
N PRO A 541 -7.23 29.38 -5.17
CA PRO A 541 -8.08 30.48 -4.71
C PRO A 541 -7.30 31.61 -3.98
N ASP A 542 -5.98 31.52 -3.89
CA ASP A 542 -5.16 32.55 -3.28
C ASP A 542 -5.19 33.83 -4.13
N GLY A 543 -5.75 34.89 -3.59
CA GLY A 543 -5.98 36.19 -4.24
C GLY A 543 -4.74 36.92 -4.82
N LYS A 544 -3.59 36.25 -4.94
CA LYS A 544 -2.47 36.63 -5.83
C LYS A 544 -2.90 36.64 -7.31
N THR A 545 -3.90 35.83 -7.65
CA THR A 545 -4.60 35.88 -8.94
C THR A 545 -6.00 36.44 -8.69
N PRO A 546 -6.23 37.77 -8.77
CA PRO A 546 -7.56 38.31 -8.54
C PRO A 546 -8.57 37.63 -9.49
N PRO A 547 -9.86 37.54 -9.13
CA PRO A 547 -10.93 37.12 -10.05
C PRO A 547 -10.83 37.82 -11.42
N GLY A 548 -10.22 39.01 -11.45
CA GLY A 548 -9.85 39.76 -12.64
C GLY A 548 -8.81 39.12 -13.57
N VAL A 549 -7.81 38.35 -13.11
CA VAL A 549 -6.79 37.76 -14.00
C VAL A 549 -7.38 36.63 -14.85
N VAL A 550 -8.10 35.69 -14.23
CA VAL A 550 -8.80 34.62 -14.97
C VAL A 550 -9.87 35.22 -15.89
N ALA A 551 -10.59 36.26 -15.45
CA ALA A 551 -11.55 36.97 -16.29
C ALA A 551 -10.89 37.73 -17.45
N ASN A 552 -9.74 38.37 -17.23
CA ASN A 552 -8.98 39.07 -18.27
C ASN A 552 -8.36 38.08 -19.27
N PHE A 553 -7.79 36.98 -18.78
CA PHE A 553 -7.32 35.87 -19.59
C PHE A 553 -8.45 35.32 -20.45
N PHE A 554 -9.61 35.05 -19.86
CA PHE A 554 -10.81 34.61 -20.59
C PHE A 554 -11.24 35.61 -21.67
N ARG A 555 -11.17 36.92 -21.41
CA ARG A 555 -11.50 37.96 -22.40
C ARG A 555 -10.53 37.97 -23.58
N SER A 556 -9.24 37.68 -23.36
CA SER A 556 -8.23 37.62 -24.43
C SER A 556 -8.27 36.34 -25.26
N LEU A 557 -8.88 35.25 -24.77
CA LEU A 557 -8.97 34.00 -25.52
C LEU A 557 -9.82 34.15 -26.78
N VAL A 558 -9.36 33.55 -27.88
CA VAL A 558 -10.16 33.38 -29.11
C VAL A 558 -11.14 32.22 -28.92
N ASN A 559 -10.63 31.06 -28.50
CA ASN A 559 -11.44 29.85 -28.25
C ASN A 559 -12.02 29.85 -26.84
N LYS A 560 -12.84 30.87 -26.53
CA LYS A 560 -13.43 31.06 -25.18
C LYS A 560 -14.26 29.88 -24.72
N ASN A 561 -14.84 29.10 -25.64
CA ASN A 561 -15.62 27.93 -25.27
C ASN A 561 -14.75 26.72 -24.87
N ASN A 562 -13.41 26.80 -24.90
CA ASN A 562 -12.55 25.66 -24.56
C ASN A 562 -12.12 25.58 -23.10
N ILE A 563 -12.32 26.65 -22.34
CA ILE A 563 -11.82 26.75 -20.97
C ILE A 563 -12.81 26.19 -19.95
N LEU A 564 -12.32 25.39 -19.02
CA LEU A 564 -13.00 25.01 -17.79
C LEU A 564 -12.07 25.34 -16.63
N VAL A 565 -12.55 25.97 -15.56
CA VAL A 565 -11.71 26.29 -14.40
C VAL A 565 -12.28 25.64 -13.16
N LEU A 566 -11.44 24.96 -12.39
CA LEU A 566 -11.75 24.49 -11.04
C LEU A 566 -10.99 25.35 -10.04
N THR A 567 -11.72 25.92 -9.09
CA THR A 567 -11.22 26.86 -8.06
C THR A 567 -12.12 26.79 -6.82
N GLY A 568 -11.95 27.71 -5.87
CA GLY A 568 -12.81 27.82 -4.69
C GLY A 568 -12.83 29.23 -4.09
N ASP A 569 -13.55 29.40 -2.99
CA ASP A 569 -13.74 30.72 -2.34
C ASP A 569 -12.84 30.97 -1.13
N LYS A 570 -12.09 29.95 -0.67
CA LYS A 570 -11.39 29.99 0.62
C LYS A 570 -9.89 30.25 0.46
N SER A 571 -9.37 31.18 1.26
CA SER A 571 -7.94 31.44 1.46
C SER A 571 -7.28 30.31 2.28
N SER A 572 -7.22 29.09 1.74
CA SER A 572 -6.81 27.87 2.45
C SER A 572 -5.71 27.07 1.72
N ILE A 573 -4.93 27.70 0.83
CA ILE A 573 -3.82 27.02 0.16
C ILE A 573 -2.76 26.52 1.17
N ALA A 574 -2.57 27.26 2.27
CA ALA A 574 -1.69 26.86 3.36
C ALA A 574 -2.10 25.52 3.99
N SER A 575 -3.38 25.17 3.95
CA SER A 575 -3.91 23.89 4.42
C SER A 575 -3.54 22.75 3.46
N ILE A 576 -3.63 22.97 2.13
CA ILE A 576 -3.17 21.98 1.13
C ILE A 576 -1.67 21.79 1.25
N GLU A 577 -0.91 22.87 1.38
CA GLU A 577 0.55 22.79 1.50
C GLU A 577 0.97 21.98 2.74
N LYS A 578 0.32 22.22 3.88
CA LYS A 578 0.56 21.45 5.09
C LYS A 578 0.23 19.96 4.90
N ALA A 579 -0.92 19.65 4.30
CA ALA A 579 -1.30 18.27 4.00
C ALA A 579 -0.31 17.60 3.02
N ALA A 580 0.12 18.32 1.98
CA ALA A 580 1.10 17.84 1.01
C ALA A 580 2.47 17.57 1.65
N ARG A 581 2.92 18.41 2.60
CA ARG A 581 4.14 18.19 3.38
C ARG A 581 4.05 16.91 4.23
N HIS A 582 2.88 16.61 4.79
CA HIS A 582 2.65 15.35 5.50
C HIS A 582 2.72 14.14 4.55
N VAL A 583 2.09 14.20 3.38
CA VAL A 583 2.19 13.15 2.35
C VAL A 583 3.65 12.96 1.87
N TYR A 584 4.38 14.05 1.67
CA TYR A 584 5.81 14.01 1.34
C TYR A 584 6.62 13.33 2.44
N ALA A 585 6.34 13.65 3.71
CA ALA A 585 7.03 13.07 4.85
C ALA A 585 6.86 11.56 4.93
N VAL A 586 5.62 11.04 4.78
CA VAL A 586 5.39 9.60 4.78
C VAL A 586 5.99 8.92 3.55
N ALA A 587 5.94 9.53 2.37
CA ALA A 587 6.58 8.99 1.16
C ALA A 587 8.11 8.89 1.32
N LYS A 588 8.73 9.88 1.97
CA LYS A 588 10.16 9.84 2.28
C LYS A 588 10.47 8.75 3.30
N ALA A 589 9.70 8.66 4.38
CA ALA A 589 9.86 7.63 5.40
C ALA A 589 9.64 6.21 4.83
N ASP A 590 8.70 6.04 3.89
CA ASP A 590 8.39 4.77 3.21
C ASP A 590 9.58 4.20 2.42
N ASN A 591 10.42 5.08 1.85
CA ASN A 591 11.64 4.68 1.15
C ASN A 591 12.78 4.25 2.09
N GLU A 592 12.78 4.75 3.33
CA GLU A 592 13.83 4.46 4.32
C GLU A 592 13.47 3.29 5.24
N ILE A 593 12.18 3.09 5.53
CA ILE A 593 11.66 2.10 6.47
C ILE A 593 11.21 0.84 5.71
N ALA A 594 12.07 -0.18 5.73
CA ALA A 594 11.79 -1.49 5.13
C ALA A 594 10.59 -2.19 5.78
N GLY A 595 9.98 -3.14 5.06
CA GLY A 595 8.78 -3.86 5.52
C GLY A 595 8.95 -4.67 6.81
N SER A 596 10.18 -5.07 7.17
CA SER A 596 10.50 -5.77 8.42
C SER A 596 10.69 -4.84 9.63
N HIS A 597 10.63 -3.52 9.44
CA HIS A 597 10.89 -2.56 10.50
C HIS A 597 9.73 -2.51 11.52
N PRO A 598 9.99 -2.43 12.84
CA PRO A 598 8.93 -2.41 13.86
C PRO A 598 7.88 -1.31 13.69
N GLN A 599 8.30 -0.13 13.22
CA GLN A 599 7.41 1.03 12.98
C GLN A 599 6.64 0.96 11.66
N ARG A 600 6.74 -0.14 10.90
CA ARG A 600 6.13 -0.23 9.56
C ARG A 600 4.62 -0.12 9.61
N LYS A 601 3.98 -0.83 10.54
CA LYS A 601 2.52 -0.82 10.70
C LYS A 601 1.99 0.59 10.99
N GLU A 602 2.64 1.30 11.91
CA GLU A 602 2.30 2.68 12.26
C GLU A 602 2.49 3.63 11.06
N LEU A 603 3.55 3.44 10.27
CA LEU A 603 3.78 4.20 9.04
C LEU A 603 2.69 3.98 8.00
N ASP A 604 2.26 2.73 7.79
CA ASP A 604 1.19 2.41 6.84
C ASP A 604 -0.15 3.05 7.27
N GLU A 605 -0.46 3.04 8.58
CA GLU A 605 -1.63 3.74 9.15
C GLU A 605 -1.54 5.27 8.94
N LYS A 606 -0.39 5.89 9.25
CA LYS A 606 -0.16 7.32 9.02
C LYS A 606 -0.20 7.69 7.54
N LYS A 607 0.30 6.82 6.66
CA LYS A 607 0.28 7.00 5.21
C LYS A 607 -1.15 7.04 4.68
N ALA A 608 -2.00 6.09 5.11
CA ALA A 608 -3.41 6.09 4.76
C ALA A 608 -4.14 7.35 5.28
N GLN A 609 -3.89 7.72 6.54
CA GLN A 609 -4.49 8.89 7.16
C GLN A 609 -4.11 10.19 6.42
N TYR A 610 -2.82 10.43 6.17
CA TYR A 610 -2.36 11.64 5.50
C TYR A 610 -2.79 11.72 4.04
N GLU A 611 -2.92 10.59 3.35
CA GLU A 611 -3.49 10.55 1.99
C GLU A 611 -4.97 10.97 2.00
N GLN A 612 -5.76 10.44 2.95
CA GLN A 612 -7.17 10.79 3.11
C GLN A 612 -7.34 12.26 3.52
N ASP A 613 -6.51 12.77 4.43
CA ASP A 613 -6.51 14.17 4.86
C ASP A 613 -6.18 15.10 3.68
N PHE A 614 -5.19 14.75 2.86
CA PHE A 614 -4.83 15.50 1.66
C PHE A 614 -6.00 15.55 0.66
N GLN A 615 -6.59 14.40 0.34
CA GLN A 615 -7.73 14.34 -0.57
C GLN A 615 -8.92 15.16 -0.06
N THR A 616 -9.26 15.04 1.22
CA THR A 616 -10.35 15.80 1.85
C THR A 616 -10.06 17.31 1.81
N THR A 617 -8.81 17.69 2.05
CA THR A 617 -8.38 19.10 1.97
C THR A 617 -8.52 19.63 0.54
N VAL A 618 -8.06 18.88 -0.48
CA VAL A 618 -8.20 19.25 -1.90
C VAL A 618 -9.67 19.48 -2.26
N LEU A 619 -10.57 18.55 -1.92
CA LEU A 619 -12.00 18.65 -2.21
C LEU A 619 -12.65 19.84 -1.48
N SER A 620 -12.17 20.19 -0.29
CA SER A 620 -12.68 21.34 0.46
C SER A 620 -12.23 22.70 -0.07
N VAL A 621 -11.11 22.73 -0.82
CA VAL A 621 -10.52 23.94 -1.38
C VAL A 621 -10.95 24.16 -2.83
N PHE A 622 -11.10 23.09 -3.61
CA PHE A 622 -11.52 23.13 -5.01
C PHE A 622 -12.98 22.70 -5.15
N ASP A 623 -13.90 23.57 -4.72
CA ASP A 623 -15.34 23.29 -4.62
C ASP A 623 -16.19 23.98 -5.68
N LYS A 624 -15.58 24.72 -6.62
CA LYS A 624 -16.28 25.55 -7.61
C LYS A 624 -15.74 25.37 -9.02
N LEU A 625 -16.64 25.11 -9.96
CA LEU A 625 -16.36 25.15 -11.39
C LEU A 625 -16.76 26.50 -12.00
N LEU A 626 -15.93 27.01 -12.90
CA LEU A 626 -16.25 28.13 -13.77
C LEU A 626 -16.23 27.64 -15.22
N PHE A 627 -17.34 27.82 -15.93
CA PHE A 627 -17.47 27.40 -17.34
C PHE A 627 -17.98 28.55 -18.22
N PRO A 628 -17.65 28.57 -19.52
CA PRO A 628 -18.03 29.64 -20.43
C PRO A 628 -19.53 29.67 -20.68
N GLY A 629 -20.10 30.85 -20.53
CA GLY A 629 -21.47 31.15 -20.89
C GLY A 629 -21.61 32.60 -21.31
N ASN A 630 -22.86 33.05 -21.43
CA ASN A 630 -23.17 34.41 -21.82
C ASN A 630 -24.13 35.05 -20.82
N ASN A 631 -23.92 36.30 -20.43
CA ASN A 631 -24.84 37.03 -19.56
C ASN A 631 -25.14 38.38 -20.20
N ARG A 632 -26.42 38.63 -20.53
CA ARG A 632 -26.89 39.88 -21.17
C ARG A 632 -26.07 40.31 -22.41
N GLY A 633 -25.62 39.36 -23.22
CA GLY A 633 -24.85 39.62 -24.44
C GLY A 633 -23.34 39.59 -24.27
N GLU A 634 -22.81 39.60 -23.05
CA GLU A 634 -21.38 39.49 -22.79
C GLU A 634 -20.95 38.06 -22.45
N ASP A 635 -19.81 37.63 -23.01
CA ASP A 635 -19.18 36.37 -22.67
C ASP A 635 -18.60 36.44 -21.26
N VAL A 636 -18.99 35.51 -20.39
CA VAL A 636 -18.55 35.43 -18.99
C VAL A 636 -18.30 33.99 -18.57
N LEU A 637 -17.46 33.81 -17.55
CA LEU A 637 -17.34 32.55 -16.83
C LEU A 637 -18.43 32.47 -15.76
N ARG A 638 -19.30 31.46 -15.88
CA ARG A 638 -20.39 31.21 -14.94
C ARG A 638 -19.92 30.28 -13.82
N PRO A 639 -20.08 30.68 -12.54
CA PRO A 639 -19.74 29.82 -11.43
C PRO A 639 -20.83 28.76 -11.18
N LYS A 640 -20.41 27.57 -10.77
CA LYS A 640 -21.28 26.49 -10.30
C LYS A 640 -20.55 25.66 -9.25
N ALA A 641 -21.24 25.34 -8.16
CA ALA A 641 -20.69 24.47 -7.12
C ALA A 641 -20.43 23.08 -7.70
N LEU A 642 -19.29 22.50 -7.38
CA LEU A 642 -18.92 21.15 -7.78
C LEU A 642 -19.81 20.14 -7.03
N ASP A 643 -20.34 19.14 -7.75
CA ASP A 643 -21.20 18.12 -7.17
C ASP A 643 -20.49 17.38 -6.03
N ASN A 644 -21.10 17.29 -4.85
CA ASN A 644 -20.47 16.69 -3.66
C ASN A 644 -20.84 15.22 -3.44
N THR A 645 -21.51 14.58 -4.39
CA THR A 645 -22.05 13.23 -4.21
C THR A 645 -21.14 12.21 -4.89
N TYR A 646 -20.36 11.50 -4.06
CA TYR A 646 -19.46 10.43 -4.51
C TYR A 646 -19.86 9.07 -3.92
N PRO A 647 -19.89 7.98 -4.70
CA PRO A 647 -20.12 6.64 -4.17
C PRO A 647 -18.98 6.23 -3.22
N SER A 648 -19.30 5.80 -2.01
CA SER A 648 -18.29 5.37 -1.02
C SER A 648 -17.47 4.14 -1.43
N ASN A 649 -17.93 3.40 -2.44
CA ASN A 649 -17.39 2.08 -2.80
C ASN A 649 -16.48 2.10 -4.05
N GLU A 650 -16.18 3.27 -4.61
CA GLU A 650 -15.35 3.41 -5.80
C GLU A 650 -14.13 4.32 -5.51
N ALA A 651 -13.02 4.10 -6.22
CA ALA A 651 -11.88 5.01 -6.19
C ALA A 651 -12.29 6.39 -6.74
N TYR A 652 -11.80 7.48 -6.15
CA TYR A 652 -12.19 8.84 -6.53
C TYR A 652 -11.86 9.18 -8.00
N ASN A 653 -12.84 9.73 -8.71
CA ASN A 653 -12.73 10.15 -10.10
C ASN A 653 -13.30 11.57 -10.26
N GLY A 654 -12.41 12.55 -10.37
CA GLY A 654 -12.77 13.96 -10.52
C GLY A 654 -13.43 14.29 -11.85
N GLU A 655 -13.11 13.59 -12.95
CA GLU A 655 -13.77 13.82 -14.24
C GLU A 655 -15.26 13.48 -14.15
N ARG A 656 -15.63 12.38 -13.52
CA ARG A 656 -17.03 11.98 -13.33
C ARG A 656 -17.81 13.03 -12.53
N GLN A 657 -17.19 13.59 -11.49
CA GLN A 657 -17.76 14.67 -10.69
C GLN A 657 -17.98 15.94 -11.54
N VAL A 658 -17.01 16.30 -12.38
CA VAL A 658 -17.11 17.43 -13.31
C VAL A 658 -18.19 17.19 -14.36
N VAL A 659 -18.26 16.03 -14.99
CA VAL A 659 -19.27 15.66 -15.98
C VAL A 659 -20.67 15.78 -15.37
N LYS A 660 -20.89 15.18 -14.19
CA LYS A 660 -22.16 15.28 -13.46
C LYS A 660 -22.54 16.72 -13.11
N THR A 661 -21.54 17.53 -12.75
CA THR A 661 -21.76 18.95 -12.48
C THR A 661 -22.17 19.70 -13.76
N LEU A 662 -21.61 19.36 -14.92
CA LEU A 662 -21.89 20.08 -16.18
C LEU A 662 -23.16 19.58 -16.92
N THR A 663 -23.66 18.39 -16.60
CA THR A 663 -24.91 17.84 -17.16
C THR A 663 -26.16 18.24 -16.37
N SER A 664 -26.03 18.76 -15.14
CA SER A 664 -27.14 19.29 -14.35
C SER A 664 -27.46 20.75 -14.71
N ASP A 665 -28.65 21.25 -14.34
CA ASP A 665 -29.04 22.63 -14.62
C ASP A 665 -28.15 23.65 -13.85
N PRO A 666 -27.71 24.76 -14.49
CA PRO A 666 -27.75 25.04 -15.92
C PRO A 666 -26.82 24.11 -16.71
N ILE A 667 -27.39 23.44 -17.74
CA ILE A 667 -26.69 22.41 -18.52
C ILE A 667 -25.65 23.08 -19.43
N LYS A 668 -24.39 22.64 -19.30
CA LYS A 668 -23.31 23.02 -20.22
C LYS A 668 -22.88 21.86 -21.11
N LEU A 669 -22.94 20.61 -20.66
CA LEU A 669 -22.49 19.43 -21.38
C LEU A 669 -23.65 18.49 -21.70
N TYR A 670 -23.74 18.04 -22.97
CA TYR A 670 -24.67 17.02 -23.42
C TYR A 670 -23.92 15.77 -23.86
N THR A 671 -24.01 14.69 -23.10
CA THR A 671 -23.38 13.40 -23.43
C THR A 671 -24.24 12.56 -24.38
N GLN A 672 -25.57 12.63 -24.26
CA GLN A 672 -26.52 11.90 -25.11
C GLN A 672 -27.01 12.76 -26.28
N ILE A 673 -26.33 12.66 -27.42
CA ILE A 673 -26.57 13.55 -28.58
C ILE A 673 -27.90 13.23 -29.27
N THR A 674 -28.22 11.95 -29.48
CA THR A 674 -29.43 11.50 -30.17
C THR A 674 -30.70 11.87 -29.40
N GLU A 675 -30.69 11.72 -28.06
CA GLU A 675 -31.82 12.10 -27.20
C GLU A 675 -32.07 13.61 -27.19
N ASN A 676 -31.01 14.41 -27.34
CA ASN A 676 -31.08 15.87 -27.30
C ASN A 676 -30.94 16.51 -28.70
N PHE A 677 -31.19 15.74 -29.76
CA PHE A 677 -30.91 16.12 -31.14
C PHE A 677 -31.55 17.47 -31.52
N ASP A 678 -32.84 17.65 -31.29
CA ASP A 678 -33.56 18.84 -31.74
C ASP A 678 -33.05 20.12 -31.06
N ALA A 679 -32.73 20.04 -29.76
CA ALA A 679 -32.17 21.16 -29.00
C ALA A 679 -30.74 21.50 -29.46
N LEU A 680 -29.89 20.49 -29.65
CA LEU A 680 -28.52 20.66 -30.11
C LEU A 680 -28.46 21.19 -31.55
N ARG A 681 -29.32 20.68 -32.43
CA ARG A 681 -29.48 21.15 -33.81
C ARG A 681 -29.92 22.61 -33.85
N ALA A 682 -30.97 22.99 -33.11
CA ALA A 682 -31.45 24.37 -33.08
C ALA A 682 -30.35 25.35 -32.62
N ARG A 683 -29.55 24.96 -31.61
CA ARG A 683 -28.37 25.72 -31.17
C ARG A 683 -27.29 25.80 -32.25
N ALA A 684 -26.97 24.68 -32.90
CA ALA A 684 -25.98 24.63 -33.96
C ALA A 684 -26.39 25.52 -35.16
N GLU A 685 -27.64 25.43 -35.62
CA GLU A 685 -28.18 26.25 -36.71
C GLU A 685 -28.18 27.74 -36.35
N SER A 686 -28.58 28.10 -35.13
CA SER A 686 -28.61 29.50 -34.69
C SER A 686 -27.22 30.09 -34.47
N LEU A 687 -26.31 29.35 -33.82
CA LEU A 687 -25.03 29.89 -33.33
C LEU A 687 -23.86 29.64 -34.29
N LEU A 688 -23.86 28.50 -35.00
CA LEU A 688 -22.75 28.08 -35.86
C LEU A 688 -23.03 28.41 -37.34
N PHE A 689 -24.21 28.04 -37.85
CA PHE A 689 -24.62 28.43 -39.21
C PHE A 689 -24.99 29.92 -39.27
N GLY A 690 -25.77 30.40 -38.29
CA GLY A 690 -26.25 31.77 -38.26
C GLY A 690 -27.21 32.03 -39.42
N THR A 691 -26.96 33.10 -40.18
CA THR A 691 -27.77 33.46 -41.36
C THR A 691 -27.41 32.68 -42.62
N LEU A 692 -26.29 31.95 -42.62
CA LEU A 692 -25.84 31.19 -43.78
C LEU A 692 -26.56 29.84 -43.86
N ASP A 693 -26.88 29.43 -45.08
CA ASP A 693 -27.48 28.12 -45.36
C ASP A 693 -26.41 27.04 -45.60
N GLU A 694 -25.26 27.41 -46.17
CA GLU A 694 -24.14 26.53 -46.48
C GLU A 694 -22.87 27.02 -45.76
N VAL A 695 -22.19 26.14 -45.02
CA VAL A 695 -20.97 26.48 -44.25
C VAL A 695 -19.97 25.34 -44.31
N ARG A 696 -18.67 25.67 -44.38
CA ARG A 696 -17.60 24.68 -44.30
C ARG A 696 -17.58 24.02 -42.92
N LYS A 697 -17.46 22.69 -42.87
CA LYS A 697 -17.47 21.92 -41.61
C LYS A 697 -16.41 22.39 -40.61
N THR A 698 -15.21 22.75 -41.09
CA THR A 698 -14.12 23.29 -40.25
C THR A 698 -14.53 24.58 -39.55
N ASP A 699 -15.23 25.46 -40.25
CA ASP A 699 -15.63 26.77 -39.72
C ASP A 699 -16.73 26.62 -38.66
N LEU A 700 -17.60 25.61 -38.80
CA LEU A 700 -18.58 25.25 -37.78
C LEU A 700 -17.89 24.77 -36.49
N LEU A 701 -16.87 23.91 -36.63
CA LEU A 701 -16.07 23.43 -35.50
C LEU A 701 -15.29 24.56 -34.83
N ASP A 702 -14.74 25.50 -35.59
CA ASP A 702 -14.03 26.66 -35.02
C ASP A 702 -14.99 27.63 -34.32
N LYS A 703 -16.16 27.89 -34.90
CA LYS A 703 -17.22 28.65 -34.20
C LYS A 703 -17.67 27.95 -32.91
N MET A 704 -17.73 26.62 -32.89
CA MET A 704 -18.10 25.86 -31.69
C MET A 704 -17.09 26.07 -30.55
N LYS A 705 -15.79 26.22 -30.86
CA LYS A 705 -14.74 26.56 -29.90
C LYS A 705 -14.80 28.02 -29.43
N GLN A 706 -15.37 28.92 -30.23
CA GLN A 706 -15.41 30.36 -29.95
C GLN A 706 -16.71 30.80 -29.23
N LYS A 707 -17.86 30.22 -29.60
CA LYS A 707 -19.18 30.64 -29.11
C LYS A 707 -19.50 30.03 -27.74
N THR A 708 -19.40 30.84 -26.69
CA THR A 708 -19.67 30.46 -25.28
C THR A 708 -21.10 29.95 -25.03
N GLN A 709 -22.07 30.41 -25.83
CA GLN A 709 -23.47 30.00 -25.79
C GLN A 709 -23.70 28.58 -26.32
N MET A 710 -22.77 28.04 -27.11
CA MET A 710 -22.86 26.68 -27.62
C MET A 710 -22.57 25.71 -26.48
N PRO A 711 -23.47 24.74 -26.20
CA PRO A 711 -23.18 23.69 -25.24
C PRO A 711 -22.00 22.83 -25.69
N TRP A 712 -21.35 22.22 -24.73
CA TRP A 712 -20.35 21.20 -24.95
C TRP A 712 -20.99 19.87 -25.33
N ILE A 713 -20.31 19.17 -26.23
CA ILE A 713 -20.61 17.80 -26.65
C ILE A 713 -19.29 17.01 -26.60
N PRO A 714 -19.32 15.70 -26.35
CA PRO A 714 -18.14 14.85 -26.34
C PRO A 714 -17.31 14.91 -27.63
N ASN A 715 -16.11 14.35 -27.59
CA ASN A 715 -15.27 14.26 -28.78
C ASN A 715 -16.01 13.49 -29.91
N ARG A 716 -15.89 13.96 -31.16
CA ARG A 716 -16.71 13.51 -32.32
C ARG A 716 -18.22 13.70 -32.18
N GLY A 717 -18.69 14.40 -31.13
CA GLY A 717 -20.12 14.62 -30.92
C GLY A 717 -20.76 15.45 -32.03
N PHE A 718 -20.03 16.40 -32.62
CA PHE A 718 -20.52 17.15 -33.78
C PHE A 718 -20.70 16.25 -35.01
N ASP A 719 -19.81 15.28 -35.21
CA ASP A 719 -19.92 14.32 -36.30
C ASP A 719 -21.16 13.44 -36.13
N GLN A 720 -21.44 12.99 -34.90
CA GLN A 720 -22.67 12.26 -34.58
C GLN A 720 -23.91 13.11 -34.83
N LEU A 721 -23.91 14.37 -34.39
CA LEU A 721 -25.00 15.32 -34.66
C LEU A 721 -25.23 15.50 -36.17
N ALA A 722 -24.16 15.63 -36.95
CA ALA A 722 -24.22 15.79 -38.40
C ALA A 722 -24.75 14.52 -39.08
N ILE A 723 -24.27 13.33 -38.70
CA ILE A 723 -24.74 12.04 -39.24
C ILE A 723 -26.24 11.88 -38.97
N GLU A 724 -26.68 12.12 -37.74
CA GLU A 724 -28.10 12.06 -37.38
C GLU A 724 -28.93 13.07 -38.20
N ALA A 725 -28.39 14.28 -38.42
CA ALA A 725 -29.03 15.30 -39.25
C ALA A 725 -29.13 14.91 -40.73
N TYR A 726 -28.14 14.19 -41.27
CA TYR A 726 -28.16 13.66 -42.63
C TYR A 726 -29.18 12.53 -42.77
N GLN A 727 -29.21 11.60 -41.81
CA GLN A 727 -30.17 10.49 -41.79
C GLN A 727 -31.62 10.99 -41.69
N ARG A 728 -31.86 12.03 -40.90
CA ARG A 728 -33.16 12.70 -40.80
C ARG A 728 -33.47 13.63 -41.98
N GLY A 729 -32.54 13.81 -42.91
CA GLY A 729 -32.70 14.63 -44.10
C GLY A 729 -32.92 16.12 -43.81
N VAL A 730 -32.43 16.61 -42.67
CA VAL A 730 -32.53 18.02 -42.28
C VAL A 730 -31.28 18.80 -42.64
N TRP A 731 -30.12 18.13 -42.68
CA TRP A 731 -28.88 18.66 -43.25
C TRP A 731 -28.44 17.76 -44.42
N GLU A 732 -27.55 18.28 -45.27
CA GLU A 732 -26.94 17.55 -46.38
C GLU A 732 -25.44 17.86 -46.44
N ASP A 733 -24.64 16.81 -46.66
CA ASP A 733 -23.21 16.93 -46.95
C ASP A 733 -23.04 17.14 -48.46
N LEU A 734 -22.42 18.26 -48.85
CA LEU A 734 -22.22 18.60 -50.25
C LEU A 734 -21.01 17.88 -50.89
N GLY A 735 -20.32 17.01 -50.15
CA GLY A 735 -19.21 16.18 -50.65
C GLY A 735 -17.89 16.93 -50.90
N ASN A 736 -17.90 18.25 -50.71
CA ASN A 736 -16.74 19.15 -50.84
C ASN A 736 -16.29 19.73 -49.48
N GLY A 737 -16.75 19.14 -48.37
CA GLY A 737 -16.49 19.62 -47.00
C GLY A 737 -17.42 20.73 -46.51
N TYR A 738 -18.46 21.07 -47.28
CA TYR A 738 -19.53 21.97 -46.86
C TYR A 738 -20.77 21.19 -46.40
N ILE A 739 -21.46 21.76 -45.42
CA ILE A 739 -22.73 21.27 -44.90
C ILE A 739 -23.80 22.32 -45.20
N THR A 740 -24.92 21.89 -45.77
CA THR A 740 -26.11 22.73 -45.92
C THR A 740 -27.19 22.35 -44.90
N LYS A 741 -27.84 23.36 -44.31
CA LYS A 741 -29.07 23.17 -43.52
C LYS A 741 -30.35 23.23 -44.35
N LYS A 742 -30.22 23.37 -45.68
CA LYS A 742 -31.32 23.34 -46.66
C LYS A 742 -30.99 22.32 -47.77
N PRO A 743 -31.26 21.03 -47.53
CA PRO A 743 -31.04 20.00 -48.52
C PRO A 743 -31.81 20.26 -49.82
N LYS A 744 -31.22 19.97 -50.98
CA LYS A 744 -31.91 20.14 -52.27
C LYS A 744 -32.91 19.00 -52.52
N PRO A 745 -34.00 19.24 -53.26
CA PRO A 745 -34.88 18.19 -53.76
C PRO A 745 -34.07 17.15 -54.57
N LYS A 746 -34.25 15.87 -54.28
CA LYS A 746 -33.60 14.79 -55.02
C LYS A 746 -34.41 14.45 -56.27
N THR A 747 -33.82 13.75 -57.23
CA THR A 747 -34.55 13.19 -58.39
C THR A 747 -35.05 11.79 -58.07
N THR A 748 -36.27 11.47 -58.50
CA THR A 748 -36.81 10.11 -58.43
C THR A 748 -36.00 9.18 -59.33
N GLU A 749 -35.80 7.95 -58.89
CA GLU A 749 -35.06 6.93 -59.64
C GLU A 749 -35.84 5.62 -59.60
N VAL A 750 -35.90 4.93 -60.75
CA VAL A 750 -36.48 3.59 -60.86
C VAL A 750 -35.36 2.55 -60.81
N ILE A 751 -35.47 1.61 -59.89
CA ILE A 751 -34.57 0.47 -59.71
C ILE A 751 -35.29 -0.77 -60.24
N ILE A 752 -34.70 -1.40 -61.26
CA ILE A 752 -35.28 -2.57 -61.93
C ILE A 752 -34.45 -3.80 -61.57
N SER A 753 -35.12 -4.87 -61.16
CA SER A 753 -34.51 -6.16 -60.90
C SER A 753 -35.30 -7.27 -61.60
N GLU A 754 -34.62 -8.27 -62.15
CA GLU A 754 -35.27 -9.43 -62.75
C GLU A 754 -35.46 -10.52 -61.68
N ASP A 755 -36.71 -10.81 -61.34
CA ASP A 755 -37.08 -11.88 -60.41
C ASP A 755 -36.99 -13.26 -61.07
N SER A 756 -37.06 -13.33 -62.40
CA SER A 756 -36.94 -14.58 -63.16
C SER A 756 -36.17 -14.37 -64.46
N SER A 757 -35.31 -15.31 -64.83
CA SER A 757 -34.81 -15.39 -66.21
C SER A 757 -35.97 -15.62 -67.20
N PRO A 758 -35.79 -15.31 -68.50
CA PRO A 758 -36.82 -15.52 -69.51
C PRO A 758 -37.34 -16.96 -69.50
N ASP A 759 -38.65 -17.14 -69.39
CA ASP A 759 -39.29 -18.45 -69.49
C ASP A 759 -39.28 -18.99 -70.94
N ASP A 760 -39.96 -20.12 -71.17
CA ASP A 760 -40.04 -20.76 -72.48
C ASP A 760 -40.66 -19.88 -73.58
N ALA A 761 -41.48 -18.90 -73.19
CA ALA A 761 -42.09 -17.92 -74.08
C ALA A 761 -41.33 -16.58 -74.10
N GLY A 762 -40.22 -16.46 -73.37
CA GLY A 762 -39.43 -15.23 -73.26
C GLY A 762 -40.03 -14.19 -72.30
N THR A 763 -40.92 -14.63 -71.40
CA THR A 763 -41.51 -13.79 -70.36
C THR A 763 -40.53 -13.63 -69.20
N VAL A 764 -40.29 -12.38 -68.80
CA VAL A 764 -39.47 -12.01 -67.65
C VAL A 764 -40.37 -11.35 -66.61
N ARG A 765 -40.21 -11.76 -65.34
CA ARG A 765 -40.83 -11.06 -64.22
C ARG A 765 -39.84 -10.03 -63.67
N LEU A 766 -40.20 -8.76 -63.79
CA LEU A 766 -39.47 -7.63 -63.24
C LEU A 766 -40.03 -7.27 -61.87
N ARG A 767 -39.16 -6.88 -60.95
CA ARG A 767 -39.49 -6.17 -59.72
C ARG A 767 -38.93 -4.75 -59.80
N ILE A 768 -39.83 -3.80 -59.57
CA ILE A 768 -39.60 -2.37 -59.74
C ILE A 768 -39.67 -1.71 -58.39
N ASP A 769 -38.52 -1.23 -57.92
CA ASP A 769 -38.41 -0.40 -56.73
C ASP A 769 -38.08 1.03 -57.14
N VAL A 770 -38.22 1.96 -56.20
CA VAL A 770 -37.99 3.38 -56.47
C VAL A 770 -37.27 4.06 -55.33
N ALA A 771 -36.34 4.94 -55.66
CA ALA A 771 -35.69 5.83 -54.71
C ALA A 771 -36.23 7.25 -54.86
N ASN A 772 -36.24 7.99 -53.75
CA ASN A 772 -36.63 9.41 -53.70
C ASN A 772 -38.05 9.73 -54.20
N ALA A 773 -38.96 8.76 -54.29
CA ALA A 773 -40.32 8.93 -54.83
C ALA A 773 -41.42 9.03 -53.74
N GLY A 774 -41.03 9.28 -52.49
CA GLY A 774 -41.94 9.41 -51.35
C GLY A 774 -42.50 8.07 -50.85
N ASN A 775 -43.43 8.13 -49.88
CA ASN A 775 -44.01 6.94 -49.24
C ASN A 775 -45.06 6.22 -50.10
N SER A 776 -45.51 6.85 -51.19
CA SER A 776 -46.55 6.31 -52.08
C SER A 776 -46.22 6.69 -53.52
N PRO A 777 -45.16 6.11 -54.09
CA PRO A 777 -44.69 6.47 -55.41
C PRO A 777 -45.67 6.05 -56.51
N ARG A 778 -45.72 6.81 -57.61
CA ARG A 778 -46.42 6.40 -58.83
C ARG A 778 -45.42 5.97 -59.88
N ILE A 779 -45.47 4.69 -60.27
CA ILE A 779 -44.57 4.10 -61.27
C ILE A 779 -45.33 3.94 -62.56
N TYR A 780 -45.03 4.77 -63.55
CA TYR A 780 -45.56 4.66 -64.91
C TYR A 780 -44.70 3.68 -65.71
N TYR A 781 -45.29 2.92 -66.64
CA TYR A 781 -44.53 2.04 -67.53
C TYR A 781 -45.08 1.99 -68.96
N ALA A 782 -44.22 1.66 -69.93
CA ALA A 782 -44.60 1.41 -71.32
C ALA A 782 -43.80 0.24 -71.89
N GLU A 783 -44.49 -0.78 -72.41
CA GLU A 783 -43.91 -1.92 -73.10
C GLU A 783 -43.65 -1.58 -74.58
N ASP A 784 -42.44 -1.84 -75.06
CA ASP A 784 -41.95 -1.57 -76.43
C ASP A 784 -42.16 -0.12 -76.92
N GLY A 785 -42.34 0.83 -76.00
CA GLY A 785 -42.59 2.25 -76.29
C GLY A 785 -41.97 3.19 -75.25
N ASP A 786 -42.23 4.50 -75.42
CA ASP A 786 -41.75 5.53 -74.49
C ASP A 786 -42.76 5.79 -73.37
N VAL A 787 -42.28 5.88 -72.13
CA VAL A 787 -43.12 6.10 -70.96
C VAL A 787 -43.38 7.59 -70.71
N SER A 788 -44.57 7.91 -70.23
CA SER A 788 -44.98 9.26 -69.85
C SER A 788 -45.87 9.22 -68.61
N GLN A 789 -46.18 10.37 -68.01
CA GLN A 789 -47.16 10.46 -66.91
C GLN A 789 -48.61 10.16 -67.34
N SER A 790 -48.86 9.96 -68.64
CA SER A 790 -50.13 9.44 -69.18
C SER A 790 -50.13 7.92 -69.43
N SER A 791 -48.99 7.26 -69.25
CA SER A 791 -48.88 5.81 -69.39
C SER A 791 -49.59 5.07 -68.24
N PRO A 792 -49.84 3.75 -68.36
CA PRO A 792 -50.38 2.97 -67.26
C PRO A 792 -49.49 3.02 -66.01
N VAL A 793 -50.11 3.04 -64.84
CA VAL A 793 -49.42 2.97 -63.54
C VAL A 793 -49.36 1.51 -63.09
N LEU A 794 -48.19 1.07 -62.64
CA LEU A 794 -47.97 -0.24 -62.07
C LEU A 794 -48.83 -0.39 -60.79
N SER A 795 -49.69 -1.42 -60.74
CA SER A 795 -50.54 -1.67 -59.57
C SER A 795 -49.78 -2.29 -58.40
N ASP A 796 -48.78 -3.12 -58.72
CA ASP A 796 -47.86 -3.77 -57.79
C ASP A 796 -46.43 -3.50 -58.25
N ASN A 797 -45.44 -3.60 -57.37
CA ASN A 797 -44.02 -3.43 -57.70
C ASN A 797 -43.46 -4.56 -58.61
N THR A 798 -44.29 -5.34 -59.32
CA THR A 798 -43.84 -6.37 -60.24
C THR A 798 -44.55 -6.31 -61.60
N LEU A 799 -43.81 -6.57 -62.67
CA LEU A 799 -44.33 -6.64 -64.05
C LEU A 799 -43.87 -7.94 -64.72
N ALA A 800 -44.80 -8.77 -65.19
CA ALA A 800 -44.46 -9.90 -66.06
C ALA A 800 -44.64 -9.47 -67.53
N THR A 801 -43.56 -9.49 -68.31
CA THR A 801 -43.55 -8.94 -69.67
C THR A 801 -42.78 -9.83 -70.65
N LYS A 802 -43.22 -9.84 -71.91
CA LYS A 802 -42.51 -10.44 -73.06
C LYS A 802 -41.99 -9.38 -74.04
N ALA A 803 -42.10 -8.10 -73.68
CA ALA A 803 -41.63 -6.98 -74.49
C ALA A 803 -40.11 -7.06 -74.69
N LEU A 804 -39.61 -6.50 -75.77
CA LEU A 804 -38.16 -6.39 -76.02
C LEU A 804 -37.55 -5.27 -75.18
N LYS A 805 -38.32 -4.24 -74.85
CA LYS A 805 -37.95 -3.17 -73.91
C LYS A 805 -39.15 -2.72 -73.08
N VAL A 806 -38.89 -2.27 -71.85
CA VAL A 806 -39.90 -1.58 -71.03
C VAL A 806 -39.27 -0.33 -70.44
N GLN A 807 -39.92 0.82 -70.61
CA GLN A 807 -39.53 2.05 -69.92
C GLN A 807 -40.38 2.26 -68.67
N PHE A 808 -39.75 2.75 -67.60
CA PHE A 808 -40.39 3.07 -66.34
C PHE A 808 -40.09 4.50 -65.92
N LEU A 809 -41.07 5.18 -65.30
CA LEU A 809 -40.93 6.54 -64.79
C LEU A 809 -41.55 6.63 -63.39
N ALA A 810 -40.75 6.97 -62.39
CA ALA A 810 -41.21 7.18 -61.02
C ALA A 810 -41.54 8.64 -60.77
N VAL A 811 -42.70 8.91 -60.15
CA VAL A 811 -43.12 10.26 -59.74
C VAL A 811 -43.43 10.25 -58.25
N ASP A 812 -42.89 11.25 -57.53
CA ASP A 812 -43.26 11.58 -56.16
C ASP A 812 -44.56 12.41 -56.16
N PRO A 813 -45.71 11.88 -55.72
CA PRO A 813 -46.97 12.62 -55.77
C PRO A 813 -47.02 13.81 -54.82
N THR A 814 -46.10 13.91 -53.84
CA THR A 814 -46.03 15.02 -52.90
C THR A 814 -45.35 16.25 -53.48
N GLY A 815 -44.64 16.11 -54.61
CA GLY A 815 -43.87 17.18 -55.24
C GLY A 815 -42.62 17.61 -54.45
N LYS A 816 -42.23 16.86 -53.41
CA LYS A 816 -41.03 17.13 -52.60
C LYS A 816 -39.74 16.86 -53.38
N ASN A 817 -39.76 15.87 -54.27
CA ASN A 817 -38.65 15.48 -55.12
C ASN A 817 -38.98 15.73 -56.60
N LEU A 818 -37.95 15.97 -57.40
CA LEU A 818 -38.06 16.19 -58.84
C LEU A 818 -38.26 14.85 -59.55
N THR A 819 -39.08 14.81 -60.60
CA THR A 819 -39.20 13.62 -61.44
C THR A 819 -37.91 13.42 -62.24
N GLY A 820 -37.27 12.26 -62.09
CA GLY A 820 -36.10 11.87 -62.88
C GLY A 820 -36.45 11.38 -64.28
N ASP A 821 -35.42 11.06 -65.06
CA ASP A 821 -35.57 10.55 -66.43
C ASP A 821 -36.10 9.10 -66.44
N PRO A 822 -36.81 8.67 -67.51
CA PRO A 822 -37.23 7.29 -67.67
C PRO A 822 -36.08 6.27 -67.66
N THR A 823 -36.22 5.21 -66.87
CA THR A 823 -35.30 4.06 -66.87
C THR A 823 -35.78 3.01 -67.86
N THR A 824 -34.91 2.57 -68.77
CA THR A 824 -35.23 1.52 -69.76
C THR A 824 -34.64 0.18 -69.35
N TRP A 825 -35.50 -0.84 -69.26
CA TRP A 825 -35.09 -2.24 -69.23
C TRP A 825 -35.17 -2.85 -70.64
N LYS A 826 -34.24 -3.74 -70.97
CA LYS A 826 -34.19 -4.48 -72.23
C LYS A 826 -34.20 -5.98 -71.95
N ASN A 827 -35.05 -6.72 -72.65
CA ASN A 827 -35.14 -8.16 -72.53
C ASN A 827 -33.97 -8.86 -73.23
N HIS A 828 -33.86 -10.18 -73.07
CA HIS A 828 -32.83 -11.01 -73.68
C HIS A 828 -33.46 -12.03 -74.63
N LEU A 829 -32.81 -12.28 -75.76
CA LEU A 829 -33.20 -13.35 -76.67
C LEU A 829 -32.64 -14.67 -76.12
N THR A 830 -33.48 -15.69 -76.01
CA THR A 830 -33.05 -17.02 -75.57
C THR A 830 -33.14 -18.00 -76.74
N LEU A 831 -31.97 -18.49 -77.19
CA LEU A 831 -31.85 -19.55 -78.18
C LEU A 831 -32.01 -20.93 -77.53
N ARG A 832 -32.85 -21.77 -78.13
CA ARG A 832 -33.15 -23.13 -77.66
C ARG A 832 -33.23 -24.10 -78.83
N ASN A 833 -33.12 -25.38 -78.52
CA ASN A 833 -33.33 -26.44 -79.50
C ASN A 833 -34.26 -27.54 -78.97
N ARG A 834 -34.86 -28.30 -79.88
CA ARG A 834 -35.49 -29.60 -79.61
C ARG A 834 -34.88 -30.62 -80.55
N PHE A 835 -34.16 -31.58 -79.99
CA PHE A 835 -33.54 -32.67 -80.74
C PHE A 835 -34.39 -33.94 -80.63
N ASP A 836 -34.72 -34.53 -81.77
CA ASP A 836 -35.32 -35.86 -81.86
C ASP A 836 -34.22 -36.90 -82.14
N GLU A 837 -33.92 -37.74 -81.16
CA GLU A 837 -32.87 -38.77 -81.26
C GLU A 837 -33.18 -39.84 -82.32
N ILE A 838 -34.46 -40.13 -82.59
CA ILE A 838 -34.86 -41.21 -83.51
C ILE A 838 -34.66 -40.76 -84.97
N SER A 839 -35.07 -39.53 -85.27
CA SER A 839 -34.93 -38.95 -86.61
C SER A 839 -33.62 -38.18 -86.81
N ARG A 840 -32.85 -37.94 -85.73
CA ARG A 840 -31.68 -37.04 -85.69
C ARG A 840 -31.95 -35.65 -86.30
N THR A 841 -33.13 -35.10 -86.01
CA THR A 841 -33.49 -33.74 -86.43
C THR A 841 -33.46 -32.75 -85.26
N VAL A 842 -33.02 -31.51 -85.52
CA VAL A 842 -32.98 -30.41 -84.54
C VAL A 842 -33.91 -29.28 -84.96
N GLU A 843 -34.88 -28.97 -84.13
CA GLU A 843 -35.70 -27.76 -84.23
C GLU A 843 -35.04 -26.63 -83.41
N LEU A 844 -34.98 -25.41 -83.95
CA LEU A 844 -34.42 -24.24 -83.26
C LEU A 844 -35.52 -23.23 -82.93
N PHE A 845 -35.46 -22.65 -81.73
CA PHE A 845 -36.43 -21.68 -81.23
C PHE A 845 -35.72 -20.45 -80.66
N VAL A 846 -36.34 -19.29 -80.85
CA VAL A 846 -35.93 -18.03 -80.20
C VAL A 846 -37.14 -17.43 -79.51
N ALA A 847 -36.99 -17.13 -78.23
CA ALA A 847 -37.98 -16.44 -77.41
C ALA A 847 -37.38 -15.12 -76.88
N PRO A 848 -38.17 -14.04 -76.68
CA PRO A 848 -39.62 -13.94 -76.92
C PRO A 848 -40.00 -13.87 -78.42
N ARG A 849 -39.15 -13.31 -79.28
CA ARG A 849 -39.28 -13.34 -80.75
C ARG A 849 -37.95 -12.94 -81.41
N GLY A 850 -37.67 -13.43 -82.61
CA GLY A 850 -36.47 -13.08 -83.38
C GLY A 850 -36.30 -13.90 -84.64
N SER A 851 -35.34 -13.53 -85.47
CA SER A 851 -34.91 -14.33 -86.64
C SER A 851 -33.68 -15.14 -86.30
N ILE A 852 -33.59 -16.40 -86.78
CA ILE A 852 -32.50 -17.33 -86.47
C ILE A 852 -31.68 -17.61 -87.73
N LYS A 853 -30.35 -17.65 -87.60
CA LYS A 853 -29.39 -18.14 -88.59
C LYS A 853 -28.48 -19.21 -87.99
N TYR A 854 -27.99 -20.15 -88.80
CA TYR A 854 -27.16 -21.24 -88.32
C TYR A 854 -26.07 -21.70 -89.31
N THR A 855 -25.04 -22.36 -88.80
CA THR A 855 -23.99 -23.05 -89.58
C THR A 855 -23.64 -24.40 -88.94
N LEU A 856 -23.15 -25.33 -89.76
CA LEU A 856 -22.74 -26.69 -89.33
C LEU A 856 -21.23 -26.94 -89.49
N ASP A 857 -20.52 -26.04 -90.16
CA ASP A 857 -19.11 -26.18 -90.53
C ASP A 857 -18.15 -25.42 -89.58
N GLY A 858 -18.70 -24.77 -88.55
CA GLY A 858 -17.93 -23.96 -87.60
C GLY A 858 -17.67 -22.52 -88.03
N SER A 859 -18.22 -22.07 -89.16
CA SER A 859 -18.17 -20.66 -89.56
C SER A 859 -19.15 -19.79 -88.74
N GLU A 860 -18.93 -18.47 -88.73
CA GLU A 860 -19.69 -17.52 -87.91
C GLU A 860 -21.19 -17.52 -88.25
N ALA A 861 -22.04 -17.94 -87.30
CA ALA A 861 -23.48 -18.14 -87.49
C ALA A 861 -24.25 -16.88 -87.95
N ARG A 862 -23.75 -15.67 -87.65
CA ARG A 862 -24.35 -14.41 -88.14
C ARG A 862 -24.41 -14.34 -89.67
N ASN A 863 -23.45 -14.98 -90.35
CA ASN A 863 -23.34 -15.06 -91.80
C ASN A 863 -23.84 -16.40 -92.37
N GLY A 864 -24.46 -17.24 -91.52
CA GLY A 864 -24.97 -18.55 -91.88
C GLY A 864 -26.29 -18.54 -92.63
N GLU A 865 -26.87 -19.72 -92.80
CA GLU A 865 -28.17 -19.90 -93.45
C GLU A 865 -29.32 -19.49 -92.53
N THR A 866 -30.35 -18.85 -93.08
CA THR A 866 -31.56 -18.51 -92.33
C THR A 866 -32.33 -19.78 -91.98
N TYR A 867 -32.66 -19.96 -90.70
CA TYR A 867 -33.41 -21.13 -90.23
C TYR A 867 -34.89 -21.02 -90.62
N THR A 868 -35.36 -21.96 -91.45
CA THR A 868 -36.76 -22.03 -91.91
C THR A 868 -37.44 -23.38 -91.66
N ALA A 869 -36.68 -24.45 -91.38
CA ALA A 869 -37.18 -25.81 -91.15
C ALA A 869 -36.20 -26.63 -90.27
N PRO A 870 -36.62 -27.73 -89.62
CA PRO A 870 -35.75 -28.57 -88.78
C PRO A 870 -34.48 -29.06 -89.52
N ILE A 871 -33.35 -29.05 -88.83
CA ILE A 871 -32.03 -29.38 -89.38
C ILE A 871 -31.78 -30.89 -89.22
N GLN A 872 -31.41 -31.57 -90.30
CA GLN A 872 -31.02 -32.99 -90.27
C GLN A 872 -29.53 -33.13 -89.94
N LEU A 873 -29.17 -33.86 -88.88
CA LEU A 873 -27.77 -34.12 -88.51
C LEU A 873 -27.24 -35.44 -89.13
N SER A 874 -25.91 -35.59 -89.28
CA SER A 874 -25.21 -36.82 -89.74
C SER A 874 -25.30 -37.96 -88.70
N ASP A 875 -24.50 -39.03 -88.67
CA ASP A 875 -24.47 -39.98 -87.51
C ASP A 875 -23.34 -39.68 -86.50
N GLU A 876 -22.46 -38.75 -86.87
CA GLU A 876 -21.30 -38.33 -86.07
C GLU A 876 -21.69 -37.24 -85.05
N GLU A 877 -20.76 -36.88 -84.17
CA GLU A 877 -20.92 -35.72 -83.30
C GLU A 877 -21.04 -34.44 -84.15
N THR A 878 -22.06 -33.62 -83.91
CA THR A 878 -22.31 -32.40 -84.71
C THR A 878 -22.57 -31.21 -83.80
N THR A 879 -21.89 -30.10 -84.06
CA THR A 879 -22.17 -28.82 -83.39
C THR A 879 -22.91 -27.89 -84.34
N VAL A 880 -24.09 -27.43 -83.92
CA VAL A 880 -24.89 -26.43 -84.63
C VAL A 880 -24.61 -25.06 -84.00
N TYR A 881 -24.02 -24.15 -84.77
CA TYR A 881 -23.76 -22.78 -84.33
C TYR A 881 -24.94 -21.91 -84.71
N VAL A 882 -25.54 -21.19 -83.76
CA VAL A 882 -26.82 -20.49 -83.93
C VAL A 882 -26.70 -19.02 -83.53
N PHE A 883 -27.27 -18.13 -84.34
CA PHE A 883 -27.38 -16.69 -84.09
C PHE A 883 -28.85 -16.26 -84.19
N ALA A 884 -29.31 -15.45 -83.23
CA ALA A 884 -30.60 -14.80 -83.29
C ALA A 884 -30.46 -13.28 -83.21
N GLU A 885 -31.31 -12.57 -83.95
CA GLU A 885 -31.43 -11.11 -83.87
C GLU A 885 -32.89 -10.62 -83.90
N CYS A 886 -33.18 -9.57 -83.13
CA CYS A 886 -34.44 -8.84 -83.14
C CYS A 886 -34.27 -7.41 -82.57
N GLU A 887 -34.62 -6.38 -83.35
CA GLU A 887 -34.63 -4.96 -82.92
C GLU A 887 -33.37 -4.50 -82.15
N GLY A 888 -32.18 -4.96 -82.59
CA GLY A 888 -30.89 -4.61 -82.00
C GLY A 888 -30.47 -5.46 -80.78
N LEU A 889 -31.30 -6.43 -80.36
CA LEU A 889 -30.88 -7.52 -79.48
C LEU A 889 -30.33 -8.66 -80.32
N GLU A 890 -29.24 -9.26 -79.85
CA GLU A 890 -28.56 -10.36 -80.52
C GLU A 890 -28.19 -11.44 -79.50
N GLU A 891 -28.28 -12.71 -79.89
CA GLU A 891 -27.85 -13.84 -79.07
C GLU A 891 -27.11 -14.87 -79.94
N LYS A 892 -26.05 -15.47 -79.40
CA LYS A 892 -25.29 -16.54 -80.05
C LYS A 892 -25.22 -17.75 -79.13
N ARG A 893 -25.48 -18.93 -79.68
CA ARG A 893 -25.37 -20.18 -78.92
C ARG A 893 -24.99 -21.35 -79.82
N ASN A 894 -24.17 -22.25 -79.29
CA ASN A 894 -23.77 -23.47 -79.97
C ASN A 894 -24.43 -24.67 -79.29
N PHE A 895 -24.96 -25.60 -80.08
CA PHE A 895 -25.55 -26.84 -79.58
C PHE A 895 -24.78 -28.03 -80.14
N THR A 896 -24.07 -28.76 -79.27
CA THR A 896 -23.34 -29.99 -79.63
C THR A 896 -24.19 -31.21 -79.32
N PHE A 897 -24.33 -32.09 -80.32
CA PHE A 897 -25.09 -33.34 -80.24
C PHE A 897 -24.13 -34.52 -80.42
N ALA A 898 -24.21 -35.51 -79.53
CA ALA A 898 -23.33 -36.68 -79.54
C ALA A 898 -23.59 -37.61 -80.76
N ALA A 899 -22.62 -38.47 -81.06
CA ALA A 899 -22.77 -39.52 -82.07
C ALA A 899 -23.90 -40.50 -81.72
N SER A 900 -24.55 -41.06 -82.76
CA SER A 900 -25.72 -41.94 -82.61
C SER A 900 -25.43 -43.13 -81.66
N GLY A 901 -26.24 -43.30 -80.62
CA GLY A 901 -26.10 -44.38 -79.63
C GLY A 901 -25.20 -44.10 -78.42
N SER A 902 -24.55 -42.93 -78.34
CA SER A 902 -23.79 -42.50 -77.16
C SER A 902 -24.68 -41.76 -76.15
N LYS A 903 -24.56 -42.10 -74.85
CA LYS A 903 -25.20 -41.37 -73.74
C LYS A 903 -24.26 -40.41 -73.01
N GLU A 904 -23.01 -40.30 -73.44
CA GLU A 904 -22.04 -39.40 -72.82
C GLU A 904 -22.18 -37.98 -73.37
N ILE A 905 -22.25 -37.00 -72.47
CA ILE A 905 -22.23 -35.58 -72.82
C ILE A 905 -20.76 -35.22 -73.12
N PRO A 906 -20.44 -34.78 -74.34
CA PRO A 906 -19.06 -34.46 -74.71
C PRO A 906 -18.58 -33.24 -73.91
N ILE A 907 -17.62 -33.45 -73.00
CA ILE A 907 -16.92 -32.39 -72.27
C ILE A 907 -15.43 -32.48 -72.62
N ILE A 908 -14.90 -31.43 -73.24
CA ILE A 908 -13.47 -31.31 -73.55
C ILE A 908 -12.71 -31.03 -72.25
N LYS A 909 -11.99 -32.04 -71.75
CA LYS A 909 -11.41 -32.01 -70.40
C LYS A 909 -10.41 -30.88 -70.17
N ASP A 910 -9.63 -30.52 -71.18
CA ASP A 910 -8.51 -29.57 -71.05
C ASP A 910 -8.89 -28.10 -71.32
N LYS A 911 -10.16 -27.82 -71.68
CA LYS A 911 -10.64 -26.47 -71.97
C LYS A 911 -11.59 -25.95 -70.89
N PRO A 912 -11.65 -24.63 -70.64
CA PRO A 912 -12.62 -24.06 -69.71
C PRO A 912 -14.05 -24.47 -70.04
N ALA A 913 -14.83 -24.78 -69.02
CA ALA A 913 -16.22 -25.17 -69.16
C ALA A 913 -17.12 -24.34 -68.27
N ILE A 914 -18.27 -23.95 -68.80
CA ILE A 914 -19.32 -23.26 -68.08
C ILE A 914 -20.54 -24.17 -68.07
N LEU A 915 -20.99 -24.54 -66.88
CA LEU A 915 -22.32 -25.14 -66.74
C LEU A 915 -23.33 -23.99 -66.76
N VAL A 916 -24.28 -24.03 -67.68
CA VAL A 916 -25.38 -23.09 -67.83
C VAL A 916 -26.69 -23.88 -67.81
N SER A 917 -27.43 -23.78 -66.71
CA SER A 917 -28.70 -24.48 -66.56
C SER A 917 -29.88 -23.51 -66.58
N SER A 918 -30.93 -23.87 -67.32
CA SER A 918 -32.20 -23.12 -67.35
C SER A 918 -32.92 -23.17 -65.99
N SER A 919 -32.77 -24.28 -65.27
CA SER A 919 -33.28 -24.50 -63.92
C SER A 919 -32.12 -24.44 -62.90
N PRO A 920 -32.27 -23.75 -61.76
CA PRO A 920 -31.18 -23.68 -60.78
C PRO A 920 -30.76 -25.08 -60.30
N LYS A 921 -29.47 -25.41 -60.41
CA LYS A 921 -28.89 -26.60 -59.77
C LYS A 921 -28.89 -26.39 -58.26
N ARG A 922 -29.20 -27.44 -57.50
CA ARG A 922 -29.46 -27.36 -56.05
C ARG A 922 -28.47 -28.20 -55.25
N MET A 923 -27.89 -27.58 -54.22
CA MET A 923 -27.24 -28.23 -53.09
C MET A 923 -28.25 -28.24 -51.93
N ASP A 924 -28.88 -29.39 -51.72
CA ASP A 924 -30.11 -29.56 -50.92
C ASP A 924 -29.91 -29.68 -49.41
N SER A 925 -28.66 -29.61 -48.92
CA SER A 925 -28.33 -29.72 -47.50
C SER A 925 -27.10 -28.89 -47.15
N SER A 926 -26.93 -28.59 -45.86
CA SER A 926 -25.75 -27.87 -45.37
C SER A 926 -24.47 -28.62 -45.72
N ALA A 927 -24.46 -29.95 -45.56
CA ALA A 927 -23.30 -30.79 -45.87
C ALA A 927 -22.91 -30.66 -47.35
N LYS A 928 -23.86 -30.85 -48.29
CA LYS A 928 -23.59 -30.69 -49.72
C LYS A 928 -23.20 -29.26 -50.10
N THR A 929 -23.78 -28.25 -49.43
CA THR A 929 -23.45 -26.85 -49.70
C THR A 929 -22.00 -26.54 -49.30
N TYR A 930 -21.58 -26.90 -48.09
CA TYR A 930 -20.20 -26.68 -47.64
C TYR A 930 -19.18 -27.56 -48.37
N GLU A 931 -19.52 -28.81 -48.66
CA GLU A 931 -18.69 -29.67 -49.51
C GLU A 931 -18.52 -29.06 -50.91
N GLY A 932 -19.61 -28.59 -51.51
CA GLY A 932 -19.58 -27.94 -52.81
C GLY A 932 -18.79 -26.64 -52.82
N LEU A 933 -18.89 -25.83 -51.78
CA LEU A 933 -18.09 -24.61 -51.62
C LEU A 933 -16.60 -24.93 -51.43
N ASN A 934 -16.24 -25.97 -50.67
CA ASN A 934 -14.85 -26.41 -50.52
C ASN A 934 -14.25 -26.86 -51.85
N ILE A 935 -14.95 -27.73 -52.59
CA ILE A 935 -14.48 -28.17 -53.92
C ILE A 935 -14.36 -26.97 -54.88
N ALA A 936 -15.33 -26.07 -54.84
CA ALA A 936 -15.32 -24.87 -55.66
C ALA A 936 -14.15 -23.94 -55.32
N LYS A 937 -13.81 -23.80 -54.04
CA LYS A 937 -12.67 -23.02 -53.58
C LYS A 937 -11.34 -23.62 -54.05
N ASP A 938 -11.16 -24.93 -53.86
CA ASP A 938 -9.94 -25.64 -54.26
C ASP A 938 -9.67 -25.55 -55.76
N LYS A 939 -10.74 -25.56 -56.57
CA LYS A 939 -10.66 -25.54 -58.04
C LYS A 939 -10.90 -24.17 -58.67
N GLY A 940 -11.09 -23.13 -57.86
CA GLY A 940 -11.37 -21.77 -58.34
C GLY A 940 -12.69 -21.63 -59.13
N ILE A 941 -13.69 -22.46 -58.83
CA ILE A 941 -15.02 -22.41 -59.45
C ILE A 941 -15.77 -21.17 -58.95
N LYS A 942 -16.41 -20.46 -59.88
CA LYS A 942 -17.25 -19.30 -59.58
C LYS A 942 -18.69 -19.58 -59.96
N PHE A 943 -19.63 -19.03 -59.19
CA PHE A 943 -21.06 -19.19 -59.41
C PHE A 943 -21.70 -17.87 -59.84
N GLU A 944 -22.81 -17.95 -60.55
CA GLU A 944 -23.64 -16.81 -60.93
C GLU A 944 -25.12 -17.17 -60.75
N GLN A 945 -25.94 -16.16 -60.43
CA GLN A 945 -27.36 -16.33 -60.07
C GLN A 945 -27.52 -17.30 -58.90
N VAL A 946 -26.86 -16.97 -57.78
CA VAL A 946 -26.83 -17.79 -56.56
C VAL A 946 -27.98 -17.41 -55.64
N SER A 947 -28.71 -18.39 -55.13
CA SER A 947 -29.70 -18.21 -54.07
C SER A 947 -29.30 -19.03 -52.84
N LEU A 948 -29.17 -18.37 -51.70
CA LEU A 948 -28.93 -18.99 -50.40
C LEU A 948 -30.18 -18.89 -49.54
N MET A 949 -30.57 -20.02 -48.97
CA MET A 949 -31.57 -20.12 -47.92
C MET A 949 -30.87 -20.61 -46.66
N VAL A 950 -30.92 -19.82 -45.58
CA VAL A 950 -30.36 -20.18 -44.27
C VAL A 950 -31.50 -20.21 -43.25
N GLY A 951 -31.69 -21.37 -42.60
CA GLY A 951 -32.77 -21.60 -41.65
C GLY A 951 -34.05 -22.14 -42.30
N SER A 952 -35.09 -22.25 -41.48
CA SER A 952 -36.42 -22.70 -41.88
C SER A 952 -37.49 -21.79 -41.26
N ALA A 953 -38.68 -21.75 -41.86
CA ALA A 953 -39.79 -20.96 -41.33
C ALA A 953 -40.03 -21.28 -39.83
N PRO A 954 -40.25 -20.27 -38.96
CA PRO A 954 -40.46 -18.85 -39.27
C PRO A 954 -39.17 -18.00 -39.35
N LYS A 955 -38.00 -18.56 -39.07
CA LYS A 955 -36.71 -17.86 -39.04
C LYS A 955 -35.84 -18.30 -40.21
N VAL A 956 -36.13 -17.74 -41.39
CA VAL A 956 -35.41 -18.01 -42.63
C VAL A 956 -34.83 -16.72 -43.18
N ILE A 957 -33.57 -16.78 -43.60
CA ILE A 957 -32.89 -15.72 -44.34
C ILE A 957 -32.74 -16.18 -45.78
N HIS A 958 -33.19 -15.33 -46.71
CA HIS A 958 -32.99 -15.50 -48.13
C HIS A 958 -32.00 -14.46 -48.63
N MET A 959 -30.93 -14.90 -49.28
CA MET A 959 -30.00 -14.03 -49.99
C MET A 959 -29.94 -14.46 -51.45
N SER A 960 -30.32 -13.57 -52.35
CA SER A 960 -30.21 -13.77 -53.80
C SER A 960 -29.12 -12.86 -54.35
N LEU A 961 -28.22 -13.44 -55.12
CA LEU A 961 -27.11 -12.78 -55.77
C LEU A 961 -27.34 -12.92 -57.27
N GLY A 962 -27.54 -11.79 -57.97
CA GLY A 962 -27.92 -11.76 -59.39
C GLY A 962 -26.81 -12.20 -60.36
N GLU A 963 -26.69 -11.50 -61.49
CA GLU A 963 -25.71 -11.79 -62.54
C GLU A 963 -24.29 -11.31 -62.18
N MET A 964 -23.80 -11.78 -61.04
CA MET A 964 -22.45 -11.51 -60.56
C MET A 964 -21.70 -12.83 -60.45
N LYS A 965 -20.46 -12.86 -60.98
CA LYS A 965 -19.55 -14.00 -60.79
C LYS A 965 -18.96 -13.95 -59.39
N ILE A 966 -19.38 -14.88 -58.56
CA ILE A 966 -19.06 -14.91 -57.14
C ILE A 966 -18.18 -16.12 -56.83
N SER A 967 -17.13 -15.89 -56.04
CA SER A 967 -16.26 -16.97 -55.56
C SER A 967 -16.89 -17.72 -54.39
N ALA A 968 -16.51 -18.98 -54.21
CA ALA A 968 -16.92 -19.76 -53.06
C ALA A 968 -16.55 -19.07 -51.72
N GLU A 969 -15.38 -18.42 -51.64
CA GLU A 969 -14.92 -17.70 -50.44
C GLU A 969 -15.86 -16.57 -49.99
N PHE A 970 -16.41 -15.83 -50.95
CA PHE A 970 -17.38 -14.78 -50.64
C PHE A 970 -18.67 -15.39 -50.07
N ILE A 971 -19.14 -16.50 -50.64
CA ILE A 971 -20.35 -17.21 -50.19
C ILE A 971 -20.14 -17.77 -48.78
N GLU A 972 -18.99 -18.37 -48.48
CA GLU A 972 -18.61 -18.83 -47.13
C GLU A 972 -18.63 -17.68 -46.12
N THR A 973 -18.01 -16.54 -46.48
CA THR A 973 -17.94 -15.36 -45.61
C THR A 973 -19.34 -14.79 -45.32
N ALA A 974 -20.21 -14.75 -46.33
CA ALA A 974 -21.58 -14.30 -46.18
C ALA A 974 -22.39 -15.27 -45.30
N LEU A 975 -22.29 -16.58 -45.53
CA LEU A 975 -22.95 -17.60 -44.70
C LEU A 975 -22.52 -17.50 -43.23
N ALA A 976 -21.22 -17.32 -42.96
CA ALA A 976 -20.71 -17.16 -41.60
C ALA A 976 -21.36 -15.97 -40.86
N HIS A 977 -21.55 -14.83 -41.53
CA HIS A 977 -22.23 -13.67 -40.95
C HIS A 977 -23.73 -13.92 -40.77
N LEU A 978 -24.42 -14.48 -41.77
CA LEU A 978 -25.85 -14.75 -41.70
C LEU A 978 -26.19 -15.77 -40.59
N GLN A 979 -25.31 -16.75 -40.38
CA GLN A 979 -25.47 -17.73 -39.31
C GLN A 979 -25.36 -17.14 -37.90
N THR A 980 -24.71 -15.98 -37.70
CA THR A 980 -24.70 -15.32 -36.37
C THR A 980 -26.09 -14.88 -35.89
N LEU A 981 -27.04 -14.76 -36.81
CA LEU A 981 -28.42 -14.36 -36.54
C LEU A 981 -29.36 -15.55 -36.31
N LEU A 982 -28.90 -16.79 -36.52
CA LEU A 982 -29.69 -18.03 -36.46
C LEU A 982 -28.98 -19.08 -35.58
N SER A 983 -29.61 -20.24 -35.34
CA SER A 983 -28.92 -21.32 -34.60
C SER A 983 -27.81 -21.94 -35.46
N PRO A 984 -26.72 -22.45 -34.86
CA PRO A 984 -25.66 -23.13 -35.60
C PRO A 984 -26.12 -24.35 -36.40
N GLU A 985 -27.27 -24.94 -36.04
CA GLU A 985 -27.87 -26.09 -36.70
C GLU A 985 -28.82 -25.71 -37.85
N ALA A 986 -28.96 -24.41 -38.16
CA ALA A 986 -29.84 -23.94 -39.21
C ALA A 986 -29.48 -24.57 -40.57
N PRO A 987 -30.45 -25.16 -41.30
CA PRO A 987 -30.19 -25.75 -42.59
C PRO A 987 -29.75 -24.68 -43.59
N VAL A 988 -28.77 -25.01 -44.44
CA VAL A 988 -28.28 -24.17 -45.53
C VAL A 988 -28.56 -24.88 -46.84
N VAL A 989 -29.26 -24.19 -47.74
CA VAL A 989 -29.52 -24.66 -49.11
C VAL A 989 -28.99 -23.60 -50.06
N MET A 990 -28.17 -24.03 -51.02
CA MET A 990 -27.68 -23.18 -52.10
C MET A 990 -28.23 -23.65 -53.45
N THR A 991 -28.66 -22.72 -54.29
CA THR A 991 -28.88 -22.96 -55.71
C THR A 991 -28.07 -22.01 -56.56
N PHE A 992 -27.73 -22.41 -57.78
CA PHE A 992 -27.03 -21.58 -58.75
C PHE A 992 -27.48 -21.94 -60.17
N LYS A 993 -27.41 -21.00 -61.13
CA LYS A 993 -27.72 -21.28 -62.55
C LYS A 993 -26.49 -21.43 -63.43
N LYS A 994 -25.38 -20.77 -63.09
CA LYS A 994 -24.11 -20.96 -63.81
C LYS A 994 -22.95 -21.32 -62.88
N ALA A 995 -22.07 -22.20 -63.33
CA ALA A 995 -20.80 -22.51 -62.68
C ALA A 995 -19.66 -22.42 -63.71
N TYR A 996 -18.68 -21.56 -63.43
CA TYR A 996 -17.50 -21.32 -64.25
C TYR A 996 -16.35 -22.15 -63.74
N THR A 997 -15.78 -23.00 -64.60
CA THR A 997 -14.66 -23.89 -64.25
C THR A 997 -13.45 -23.61 -65.14
N GLN A 998 -12.25 -23.83 -64.62
CA GLN A 998 -11.02 -23.60 -65.37
C GLN A 998 -10.78 -24.68 -66.45
N THR A 999 -11.24 -25.90 -66.19
CA THR A 999 -11.14 -27.03 -67.11
C THR A 999 -12.44 -27.85 -67.12
N GLY A 1000 -12.75 -28.51 -68.24
CA GLY A 1000 -13.87 -29.45 -68.34
C GLY A 1000 -13.71 -30.63 -67.38
N HIS A 1001 -12.48 -31.01 -67.03
CA HIS A 1001 -12.20 -31.98 -65.98
C HIS A 1001 -12.68 -31.49 -64.60
N ASP A 1002 -12.47 -30.22 -64.26
CA ASP A 1002 -12.93 -29.65 -63.00
C ASP A 1002 -14.45 -29.65 -62.90
N LEU A 1003 -15.13 -29.34 -64.01
CA LEU A 1003 -16.59 -29.41 -64.11
C LEU A 1003 -17.10 -30.85 -63.95
N GLU A 1004 -16.52 -31.81 -64.67
CA GLU A 1004 -16.88 -33.23 -64.58
C GLU A 1004 -16.73 -33.75 -63.13
N GLN A 1005 -15.63 -33.41 -62.47
CA GLN A 1005 -15.39 -33.85 -61.10
C GLN A 1005 -16.28 -33.11 -60.08
N PHE A 1006 -16.55 -31.81 -60.27
CA PHE A 1006 -17.46 -31.04 -59.42
C PHE A 1006 -18.89 -31.57 -59.47
N THR A 1007 -19.41 -31.85 -60.66
CA THR A 1007 -20.77 -32.37 -60.83
C THR A 1007 -20.86 -33.83 -60.39
N ARG A 1008 -19.86 -34.67 -60.68
CA ARG A 1008 -19.83 -36.07 -60.22
C ARG A 1008 -19.76 -36.20 -58.70
N GLN A 1009 -18.92 -35.41 -58.02
CA GLN A 1009 -18.79 -35.47 -56.56
C GLN A 1009 -20.07 -35.01 -55.84
N LEU A 1010 -20.77 -34.02 -56.39
CA LEU A 1010 -21.99 -33.46 -55.78
C LEU A 1010 -23.29 -34.11 -56.27
N GLY A 1011 -23.21 -35.07 -57.20
CA GLY A 1011 -24.38 -35.73 -57.80
C GLY A 1011 -25.24 -34.78 -58.63
N ILE A 1012 -24.64 -33.78 -59.27
CA ILE A 1012 -25.35 -32.81 -60.13
C ILE A 1012 -25.44 -33.40 -61.54
N GLU A 1013 -26.66 -33.65 -62.01
CA GLU A 1013 -26.88 -34.09 -63.39
C GLU A 1013 -26.66 -32.93 -64.37
N ILE A 1014 -25.84 -33.19 -65.40
CA ILE A 1014 -25.65 -32.28 -66.54
C ILE A 1014 -26.62 -32.74 -67.64
N GLY A 1015 -27.40 -31.83 -68.21
CA GLY A 1015 -28.27 -32.09 -69.36
C GLY A 1015 -27.58 -31.79 -70.70
N SER A 1016 -28.09 -32.36 -71.79
CA SER A 1016 -27.62 -32.05 -73.16
C SER A 1016 -27.76 -30.56 -73.46
N GLY A 1017 -26.65 -29.90 -73.81
CA GLY A 1017 -26.60 -28.46 -74.10
C GLY A 1017 -26.51 -27.53 -72.87
N GLU A 1018 -26.29 -28.07 -71.66
CA GLU A 1018 -26.00 -27.28 -70.46
C GLU A 1018 -24.50 -26.94 -70.28
N VAL A 1019 -23.62 -27.48 -71.12
CA VAL A 1019 -22.18 -27.19 -71.04
C VAL A 1019 -21.78 -26.31 -72.21
N GLU A 1020 -21.19 -25.15 -71.90
CA GLU A 1020 -20.58 -24.25 -72.86
C GLU A 1020 -19.05 -24.34 -72.76
N GLN A 1021 -18.38 -24.64 -73.88
CA GLN A 1021 -16.93 -24.66 -74.01
C GLN A 1021 -16.53 -23.95 -75.30
N GLN A 1022 -15.36 -23.31 -75.30
CA GLN A 1022 -14.76 -22.67 -76.48
C GLN A 1022 -13.96 -23.63 -77.33
#